data_AF-A0A9C8U2F2-F1
#
_entry.id   AF-A0A9C8U2F2-F1
#
_cell.length_a   1.000
_cell.length_b   1.000
_cell.length_c   1.000
_cell.angle_alpha   90.00
_cell.angle_beta   90.00
_cell.angle_gamma   90.00
#
_symmetry.space_group_name_H-M   'P 1'
#
loop_
_entity.id
_entity.type
_entity.pdbx_description
1 polymer ?
#
loop_
_entity_poly.entity_id
_entity_poly.type
_entity_poly.pdbx_seq_one_letter_code
_entity_poly.pdbx_strand_id
1 'polypeptide(L)'
;MALPFIAVAGLTLLVGAKAVSWIYNVQTEKEREKQQYQKKRTEEIRAKAREALRQQERECAMLLQQIGEEHAVFLLESVREHRAAVADVPAELVRLEHMIEQEVNNKASSPYRKSALRREYARIEDATVRMREYQRYLNQLEHQVQELLDSKAFEELLALNTAEPLLPMAWLYPGKLLLVSMQEIGKPLPQFNHRISFGRDATDTVQKSLALRYGDDIPVLIKSAHKAYEGLFYGCVARGALYYHHIIPSEPVDFVVERVSRGNALGTLFDGIVRAVLPIAQLTHPGVRLLSGQKISVYVNHYDLCLRKNPFEEKSRAIEVSELNYQARGIHSYQQIYVDIDESKLTSVSDERFFSAEEPWTLLGYSSSTGLISLAKSTVLLECVLRVDGTMLKVESVTQTSLPQIGLDTPFRFTLINSRLAQAEKVGWLYGTQEFLRFCAQASLDMNESPERLAQSRFYQRWNQVIGYQREREENAVLEFSLQHSEFEKPTLLIQRNLLPLESQEAFDIISERLREVLSDSNTLKPSFCVQLQQWDAEIQNYIQVLRIDRRNRPLFTQSKGNISIEGDFSLLKQDAQILRLLINIPSASLKRQNQAMDDFFHDRMVNPSLKNILLAPENYLPEQEDKNTFPDTWAGALDESQKRVVALALRERNIMLIQGPPGAGKTTTIVELLYQLFRHSPNSRVLVVSQQNAAVDNALSKFLEKHGSSLEQPIRSIRIGNPEKMSAAIQPLSFDCQYADFLSQLDALAVKSAVSLPEAESNLCFAWRANLKQASQSRAGQDEYFITLLADRDLVGATCVGMATNKGGIDQLQFDVAIIDEAGRATVPEILIPILRSRKVILVGDHYQLPPSIAPMLREDEASDELSFLRENFLSSSFFELMFERLPAECREILDKQYRMAPAIGDLVANLFYRREGQRTLFNGLPESYFEEHYLLDENIYWVDVKGSQQKPPNSTSLENNREAEKIAAFLKVLADKSDRPVSVAVITPYGAQKKLIRRQLRNVGWKKEKLGWLKVEVDTVDAFQGSEADVVCYSTVRTKGGLNFILDRKRLNVACSRAKLHLLFFGDGKYLSSWDSKQKGTFNLFPQIMKYASKAEVSFSKNKTNSMVRSPTSEISTNA
;
A
#
# COMPACT_ATOMS: atom_id res chain seq x y z
N MET A 1 52.69 23.14 -38.37
CA MET A 1 51.79 22.11 -38.94
C MET A 1 50.69 21.81 -37.93
N ALA A 2 49.51 21.39 -38.40
CA ALA A 2 48.25 21.49 -37.65
C ALA A 2 48.28 20.81 -36.26
N LEU A 3 47.88 21.57 -35.24
CA LEU A 3 47.41 21.03 -33.96
C LEU A 3 46.08 20.30 -34.19
N PRO A 4 45.81 19.17 -33.51
CA PRO A 4 44.57 18.42 -33.72
C PRO A 4 43.38 19.19 -33.13
N PHE A 5 42.43 19.56 -34.00
CA PHE A 5 41.17 20.26 -33.66
C PHE A 5 40.40 19.64 -32.48
N ILE A 6 40.54 18.32 -32.29
CA ILE A 6 39.90 17.53 -31.23
C ILE A 6 40.21 18.05 -29.81
N ALA A 7 41.43 18.54 -29.56
CA ALA A 7 41.84 19.00 -28.23
C ALA A 7 41.33 20.42 -27.88
N VAL A 8 40.86 21.19 -28.86
CA VAL A 8 40.37 22.57 -28.66
C VAL A 8 38.89 22.56 -28.26
N ALA A 9 38.06 21.75 -28.93
CA ALA A 9 36.62 21.67 -28.68
C ALA A 9 36.25 21.14 -27.29
N GLY A 10 36.97 20.13 -26.79
CA GLY A 10 36.78 19.62 -25.43
C GLY A 10 37.13 20.65 -24.35
N LEU A 11 38.04 21.58 -24.66
CA LEU A 11 38.54 22.58 -23.71
C LEU A 11 37.57 23.77 -23.55
N THR A 12 36.87 24.17 -24.62
CA THR A 12 35.84 25.22 -24.57
C THR A 12 34.60 24.81 -23.79
N LEU A 13 34.11 23.57 -23.97
CA LEU A 13 32.99 23.01 -23.18
C LEU A 13 33.28 23.03 -21.67
N LEU A 14 34.52 22.68 -21.30
CA LEU A 14 34.98 22.58 -19.91
C LEU A 14 35.11 23.97 -19.23
N VAL A 15 35.29 25.05 -20.00
CA VAL A 15 35.32 26.43 -19.50
C VAL A 15 33.89 26.95 -19.27
N GLY A 16 32.97 26.76 -20.22
CA GLY A 16 31.57 27.18 -20.08
C GLY A 16 30.87 26.53 -18.88
N ALA A 17 30.93 25.19 -18.78
CA ALA A 17 30.32 24.46 -17.67
C ALA A 17 30.87 24.85 -16.28
N LYS A 18 32.14 25.29 -16.21
CA LYS A 18 32.76 25.78 -14.96
C LYS A 18 32.29 27.18 -14.56
N ALA A 19 32.17 28.11 -15.52
CA ALA A 19 31.70 29.46 -15.24
C ALA A 19 30.26 29.42 -14.70
N VAL A 20 29.38 28.72 -15.44
CA VAL A 20 27.97 28.49 -15.10
C VAL A 20 27.81 27.89 -13.70
N SER A 21 28.49 26.78 -13.40
CA SER A 21 28.35 26.11 -12.09
C SER A 21 28.96 26.89 -10.90
N TRP A 22 29.94 27.77 -11.15
CA TRP A 22 30.48 28.65 -10.11
C TRP A 22 29.53 29.80 -9.77
N ILE A 23 28.91 30.41 -10.80
CA ILE A 23 27.90 31.47 -10.63
C ILE A 23 26.71 30.94 -9.82
N TYR A 24 26.16 29.78 -10.19
CA TYR A 24 24.99 29.21 -9.51
C TYR A 24 25.21 28.92 -8.02
N ASN A 25 26.28 28.21 -7.65
CA ASN A 25 26.51 27.82 -6.25
C ASN A 25 26.65 29.03 -5.31
N VAL A 26 27.20 30.15 -5.78
CA VAL A 26 27.39 31.37 -4.98
C VAL A 26 26.11 32.20 -4.85
N GLN A 27 25.18 32.08 -5.79
CA GLN A 27 23.91 32.80 -5.80
C GLN A 27 22.84 32.13 -4.93
N THR A 28 22.72 30.80 -4.94
CA THR A 28 21.58 30.10 -4.30
C THR A 28 21.55 30.21 -2.76
N GLU A 29 22.70 30.18 -2.08
CA GLU A 29 22.72 30.34 -0.61
C GLU A 29 22.36 31.77 -0.19
N LYS A 30 22.90 32.78 -0.90
CA LYS A 30 22.59 34.19 -0.66
C LYS A 30 21.12 34.51 -0.88
N GLU A 31 20.50 33.96 -1.93
CA GLU A 31 19.08 34.16 -2.20
C GLU A 31 18.16 33.57 -1.12
N ARG A 32 18.53 32.45 -0.47
CA ARG A 32 17.73 31.88 0.63
C ARG A 32 17.66 32.78 1.86
N GLU A 33 18.79 33.37 2.26
CA GLU A 33 18.82 34.32 3.39
C GLU A 33 18.07 35.61 3.05
N LYS A 34 18.24 36.09 1.82
CA LYS A 34 17.57 37.28 1.28
C LYS A 34 16.03 37.13 1.21
N GLN A 35 15.52 35.95 0.84
CA GLN A 35 14.09 35.64 0.84
C GLN A 35 13.45 35.79 2.22
N GLN A 36 14.13 35.32 3.27
CA GLN A 36 13.63 35.45 4.64
C GLN A 36 13.57 36.92 5.08
N TYR A 37 14.56 37.72 4.68
CA TYR A 37 14.55 39.16 4.90
C TYR A 37 13.44 39.89 4.13
N GLN A 38 13.27 39.62 2.83
CA GLN A 38 12.26 40.27 2.00
C GLN A 38 10.83 39.95 2.46
N LYS A 39 10.53 38.70 2.84
CA LYS A 39 9.21 38.32 3.39
C LYS A 39 8.88 39.07 4.67
N LYS A 40 9.83 39.08 5.62
CA LYS A 40 9.68 39.82 6.88
C LYS A 40 9.41 41.32 6.65
N ARG A 41 10.13 41.94 5.71
CA ARG A 41 9.95 43.36 5.37
C ARG A 41 8.60 43.65 4.70
N THR A 42 8.08 42.74 3.86
CA THR A 42 6.71 42.83 3.31
C THR A 42 5.66 42.77 4.42
N GLU A 43 5.83 41.89 5.40
CA GLU A 43 4.94 41.77 6.57
C GLU A 43 4.96 43.03 7.45
N GLU A 44 6.14 43.62 7.67
CA GLU A 44 6.32 44.89 8.39
C GLU A 44 5.61 46.07 7.69
N ILE A 45 5.71 46.18 6.35
CA ILE A 45 5.01 47.22 5.57
C ILE A 45 3.48 47.03 5.64
N ARG A 46 2.99 45.79 5.49
CA ARG A 46 1.56 45.46 5.62
C ARG A 46 1.03 45.63 7.05
N ALA A 47 1.87 45.53 8.08
CA ALA A 47 1.49 45.88 9.45
C ALA A 47 1.23 47.39 9.58
N LYS A 48 2.16 48.24 9.11
CA LYS A 48 1.98 49.70 9.11
C LYS A 48 0.72 50.14 8.36
N ALA A 49 0.43 49.56 7.20
CA ALA A 49 -0.79 49.88 6.44
C ALA A 49 -2.10 49.53 7.20
N ARG A 50 -2.11 48.40 7.93
CA ARG A 50 -3.26 48.01 8.76
C ARG A 50 -3.44 48.89 10.00
N GLU A 51 -2.38 49.51 10.50
CA GLU A 51 -2.45 50.53 11.54
C GLU A 51 -2.95 51.88 10.99
N ALA A 52 -2.52 52.26 9.78
CA ALA A 52 -2.97 53.46 9.07
C ALA A 52 -4.49 53.49 8.87
N LEU A 53 -5.07 52.35 8.45
CA LEU A 53 -6.50 52.14 8.24
C LEU A 53 -7.39 52.37 9.48
N ARG A 54 -6.79 52.56 10.67
CA ARG A 54 -7.49 52.83 11.94
C ARG A 54 -7.55 54.33 12.30
N GLN A 55 -7.00 55.23 11.48
CA GLN A 55 -6.96 56.69 11.70
C GLN A 55 -8.03 57.44 10.89
N GLN A 56 -8.17 58.76 11.11
CA GLN A 56 -9.20 59.58 10.44
C GLN A 56 -9.04 59.57 8.90
N GLU A 57 -10.17 59.56 8.17
CA GLU A 57 -10.24 59.33 6.72
C GLU A 57 -9.23 60.13 5.87
N ARG A 58 -9.01 61.41 6.19
CA ARG A 58 -8.07 62.27 5.44
C ARG A 58 -6.60 62.03 5.74
N GLU A 59 -6.26 61.67 6.99
CA GLU A 59 -4.89 61.31 7.36
C GLU A 59 -4.57 59.90 6.84
N CYS A 60 -5.53 58.98 6.96
CA CYS A 60 -5.47 57.62 6.44
C CYS A 60 -5.16 57.60 4.93
N ALA A 61 -5.85 58.39 4.11
CA ALA A 61 -5.60 58.44 2.66
C ALA A 61 -4.18 58.89 2.29
N MET A 62 -3.62 59.89 3.00
CA MET A 62 -2.24 60.34 2.78
C MET A 62 -1.21 59.30 3.26
N LEU A 63 -1.47 58.63 4.39
CA LEU A 63 -0.58 57.58 4.90
C LEU A 63 -0.59 56.34 4.00
N LEU A 64 -1.76 55.93 3.49
CA LEU A 64 -1.89 54.82 2.54
C LEU A 64 -1.18 55.10 1.21
N GLN A 65 -1.27 56.32 0.69
CA GLN A 65 -0.48 56.74 -0.46
C GLN A 65 1.03 56.61 -0.16
N GLN A 66 1.51 57.15 0.96
CA GLN A 66 2.92 57.11 1.32
C GLN A 66 3.46 55.67 1.49
N ILE A 67 2.70 54.80 2.16
CA ILE A 67 3.09 53.40 2.38
C ILE A 67 2.98 52.58 1.08
N GLY A 68 2.00 52.89 0.22
CA GLY A 68 1.88 52.30 -1.12
C GLY A 68 3.05 52.68 -2.02
N GLU A 69 3.45 53.95 -2.05
CA GLU A 69 4.65 54.41 -2.77
C GLU A 69 5.93 53.76 -2.23
N GLU A 70 6.10 53.61 -0.90
CA GLU A 70 7.22 52.88 -0.27
C GLU A 70 7.25 51.40 -0.72
N HIS A 71 6.10 50.72 -0.72
CA HIS A 71 5.98 49.32 -1.14
C HIS A 71 6.23 49.15 -2.64
N ALA A 72 5.76 50.07 -3.49
CA ALA A 72 6.00 50.05 -4.93
C ALA A 72 7.49 50.12 -5.25
N VAL A 73 8.23 51.03 -4.60
CA VAL A 73 9.69 51.14 -4.72
C VAL A 73 10.37 49.82 -4.31
N PHE A 74 9.96 49.23 -3.19
CA PHE A 74 10.51 47.96 -2.70
C PHE A 74 10.24 46.77 -3.64
N LEU A 75 9.04 46.68 -4.23
CA LEU A 75 8.70 45.65 -5.22
C LEU A 75 9.53 45.81 -6.50
N LEU A 76 9.65 47.03 -7.03
CA LEU A 76 10.45 47.33 -8.23
C LEU A 76 11.95 47.12 -7.99
N GLU A 77 12.46 47.45 -6.80
CA GLU A 77 13.83 47.14 -6.39
C GLU A 77 14.07 45.63 -6.37
N SER A 78 13.16 44.84 -5.77
CA SER A 78 13.25 43.38 -5.78
C SER A 78 13.24 42.80 -7.20
N VAL A 79 12.38 43.28 -8.11
CA VAL A 79 12.37 42.84 -9.52
C VAL A 79 13.69 43.17 -10.22
N ARG A 80 14.26 44.36 -10.00
CA ARG A 80 15.57 44.75 -10.56
C ARG A 80 16.71 43.88 -10.05
N GLU A 81 16.72 43.58 -8.75
CA GLU A 81 17.73 42.69 -8.17
C GLU A 81 17.64 41.27 -8.74
N HIS A 82 16.43 40.70 -8.87
CA HIS A 82 16.23 39.38 -9.49
C HIS A 82 16.67 39.38 -10.97
N ARG A 83 16.34 40.42 -11.73
CA ARG A 83 16.79 40.59 -13.13
C ARG A 83 18.32 40.68 -13.22
N ALA A 84 18.97 41.37 -12.28
CA ALA A 84 20.43 41.46 -12.21
C ALA A 84 21.10 40.12 -11.83
N ALA A 85 20.50 39.35 -10.91
CA ALA A 85 21.03 38.06 -10.48
C ALA A 85 21.09 37.02 -11.63
N VAL A 86 20.11 37.05 -12.55
CA VAL A 86 20.02 36.08 -13.66
C VAL A 86 20.55 36.61 -14.99
N ALA A 87 21.07 37.84 -15.06
CA ALA A 87 21.38 38.54 -16.32
C ALA A 87 22.36 37.77 -17.23
N ASP A 88 23.39 37.15 -16.65
CA ASP A 88 24.44 36.44 -17.40
C ASP A 88 24.04 35.02 -17.82
N VAL A 89 22.99 34.44 -17.21
CA VAL A 89 22.65 33.02 -17.35
C VAL A 89 22.17 32.64 -18.77
N PRO A 90 21.25 33.40 -19.42
CA PRO A 90 20.80 33.06 -20.78
C PRO A 90 21.93 33.04 -21.81
N ALA A 91 22.92 33.95 -21.68
CA ALA A 91 24.03 34.05 -22.61
C ALA A 91 24.96 32.84 -22.53
N GLU A 92 25.18 32.28 -21.33
CA GLU A 92 25.98 31.07 -21.14
C GLU A 92 25.23 29.79 -21.52
N LEU A 93 23.91 29.71 -21.31
CA LEU A 93 23.10 28.57 -21.77
C LEU A 93 23.14 28.43 -23.31
N VAL A 94 22.95 29.53 -24.05
CA VAL A 94 23.02 29.55 -25.53
C VAL A 94 24.44 29.21 -26.04
N ARG A 95 25.49 29.61 -25.31
CA ARG A 95 26.87 29.19 -25.60
C ARG A 95 27.05 27.67 -25.41
N LEU A 96 26.48 27.12 -24.35
CA LEU A 96 26.58 25.70 -24.02
C LEU A 96 25.82 24.82 -25.04
N GLU A 97 24.61 25.22 -25.40
CA GLU A 97 23.77 24.64 -26.47
C GLU A 97 24.59 24.52 -27.77
N HIS A 98 25.13 25.63 -28.27
CA HIS A 98 25.89 25.66 -29.52
C HIS A 98 27.18 24.81 -29.48
N MET A 99 27.86 24.74 -28.33
CA MET A 99 29.04 23.87 -28.17
C MET A 99 28.68 22.38 -28.18
N ILE A 100 27.52 22.00 -27.64
CA ILE A 100 27.05 20.62 -27.67
C ILE A 100 26.64 20.21 -29.10
N GLU A 101 25.94 21.07 -29.83
CA GLU A 101 25.60 20.83 -31.25
C GLU A 101 26.85 20.54 -32.09
N GLN A 102 27.91 21.35 -31.93
CA GLN A 102 29.17 21.18 -32.67
C GLN A 102 29.86 19.84 -32.35
N GLU A 103 29.88 19.41 -31.09
CA GLU A 103 30.54 18.16 -30.68
C GLU A 103 29.69 16.90 -30.97
N VAL A 104 28.35 17.01 -30.97
CA VAL A 104 27.46 15.93 -31.41
C VAL A 104 27.55 15.70 -32.92
N ASN A 105 27.71 16.77 -33.71
CA ASN A 105 27.90 16.70 -35.16
C ASN A 105 29.34 16.32 -35.57
N ASN A 106 30.29 16.28 -34.63
CA ASN A 106 31.67 15.88 -34.89
C ASN A 106 31.78 14.38 -35.24
N LYS A 107 32.23 14.07 -36.46
CA LYS A 107 32.37 12.69 -36.95
C LYS A 107 33.37 11.85 -36.13
N ALA A 108 34.32 12.47 -35.44
CA ALA A 108 35.34 11.77 -34.63
C ALA A 108 34.93 11.49 -33.16
N SER A 109 33.76 11.97 -32.71
CA SER A 109 33.27 11.76 -31.34
C SER A 109 32.50 10.44 -31.22
N SER A 110 32.68 9.71 -30.11
CA SER A 110 32.17 8.33 -29.94
C SER A 110 30.64 8.26 -29.76
N PRO A 111 29.97 7.14 -30.12
CA PRO A 111 28.52 6.98 -29.95
C PRO A 111 28.06 7.20 -28.50
N TYR A 112 28.79 6.64 -27.54
CA TYR A 112 28.56 6.84 -26.10
C TYR A 112 28.62 8.32 -25.70
N ARG A 113 29.67 9.04 -26.13
CA ARG A 113 29.83 10.47 -25.85
C ARG A 113 28.72 11.31 -26.47
N LYS A 114 28.25 10.95 -27.66
CA LYS A 114 27.09 11.58 -28.32
C LYS A 114 25.78 11.29 -27.58
N SER A 115 25.57 10.08 -27.10
CA SER A 115 24.38 9.71 -26.30
C SER A 115 24.31 10.47 -24.97
N ALA A 116 25.43 10.59 -24.25
CA ALA A 116 25.53 11.39 -23.03
C ALA A 116 25.26 12.88 -23.29
N LEU A 117 25.89 13.46 -24.33
CA LEU A 117 25.69 14.87 -24.69
C LEU A 117 24.25 15.17 -25.15
N ARG A 118 23.59 14.26 -25.87
CA ARG A 118 22.17 14.38 -26.27
C ARG A 118 21.21 14.35 -25.07
N ARG A 119 21.50 13.54 -24.04
CA ARG A 119 20.70 13.48 -22.80
C ARG A 119 20.78 14.78 -21.98
N GLU A 120 21.95 15.41 -21.91
CA GLU A 120 22.09 16.70 -21.22
C GLU A 120 21.58 17.89 -22.06
N TYR A 121 21.58 17.80 -23.39
CA TYR A 121 21.02 18.83 -24.28
C TYR A 121 19.54 19.13 -23.97
N ALA A 122 18.71 18.10 -23.80
CA ALA A 122 17.29 18.27 -23.44
C ALA A 122 17.07 18.99 -22.10
N ARG A 123 18.00 18.84 -21.14
CA ARG A 123 17.96 19.58 -19.85
C ARG A 123 18.35 21.05 -20.01
N ILE A 124 19.21 21.37 -20.98
CA ILE A 124 19.63 22.74 -21.30
C ILE A 124 18.53 23.48 -22.06
N GLU A 125 17.82 22.80 -22.98
CA GLU A 125 16.61 23.35 -23.62
C GLU A 125 15.52 23.66 -22.60
N ASP A 126 15.20 22.73 -21.70
CA ASP A 126 14.22 22.91 -20.61
C ASP A 126 14.61 24.08 -19.69
N ALA A 127 15.89 24.18 -19.29
CA ALA A 127 16.40 25.32 -18.53
C ALA A 127 16.26 26.66 -19.28
N THR A 128 16.50 26.66 -20.59
CA THR A 128 16.40 27.85 -21.45
C THR A 128 14.96 28.32 -21.62
N VAL A 129 14.01 27.39 -21.78
CA VAL A 129 12.57 27.69 -21.81
C VAL A 129 12.12 28.27 -20.48
N ARG A 130 12.47 27.63 -19.35
CA ARG A 130 12.11 28.13 -18.01
C ARG A 130 12.68 29.51 -17.71
N MET A 131 13.92 29.78 -18.12
CA MET A 131 14.55 31.10 -17.96
C MET A 131 13.81 32.18 -18.75
N ARG A 132 13.29 31.85 -19.95
CA ARG A 132 12.49 32.76 -20.78
C ARG A 132 11.12 33.07 -20.15
N GLU A 133 10.45 32.07 -19.57
CA GLU A 133 9.21 32.30 -18.83
C GLU A 133 9.44 33.08 -17.52
N TYR A 134 10.56 32.86 -16.83
CA TYR A 134 10.92 33.65 -15.64
C TYR A 134 11.15 35.13 -15.96
N GLN A 135 11.79 35.44 -17.10
CA GLN A 135 11.90 36.83 -17.57
C GLN A 135 10.53 37.45 -17.89
N ARG A 136 9.59 36.69 -18.48
CA ARG A 136 8.21 37.16 -18.71
C ARG A 136 7.48 37.46 -17.40
N TYR A 137 7.61 36.59 -16.41
CA TYR A 137 7.05 36.80 -15.06
C TYR A 137 7.56 38.10 -14.42
N LEU A 138 8.88 38.34 -14.43
CA LEU A 138 9.46 39.57 -13.90
C LEU A 138 8.97 40.82 -14.65
N ASN A 139 8.84 40.76 -15.97
CA ASN A 139 8.29 41.86 -16.78
C ASN A 139 6.81 42.13 -16.47
N GLN A 140 6.01 41.08 -16.25
CA GLN A 140 4.60 41.19 -15.90
C GLN A 140 4.41 41.82 -14.52
N LEU A 141 5.23 41.44 -13.54
CA LEU A 141 5.24 42.08 -12.21
C LEU A 141 5.66 43.55 -12.28
N GLU A 142 6.70 43.90 -13.04
CA GLU A 142 7.14 45.29 -13.21
C GLU A 142 6.03 46.16 -13.81
N HIS A 143 5.32 45.65 -14.83
CA HIS A 143 4.15 46.32 -15.40
C HIS A 143 3.01 46.46 -14.38
N GLN A 144 2.66 45.38 -13.67
CA GLN A 144 1.55 45.38 -12.71
C GLN A 144 1.79 46.37 -11.56
N VAL A 145 3.02 46.47 -11.04
CA VAL A 145 3.36 47.44 -9.99
C VAL A 145 3.28 48.87 -10.53
N GLN A 146 3.77 49.14 -11.74
CA GLN A 146 3.71 50.48 -12.35
C GLN A 146 2.26 50.89 -12.66
N GLU A 147 1.44 49.99 -13.19
CA GLU A 147 0.02 50.23 -13.52
C GLU A 147 -0.83 50.55 -12.28
N LEU A 148 -0.63 49.80 -11.17
CA LEU A 148 -1.29 50.09 -9.89
C LEU A 148 -0.79 51.38 -9.25
N LEU A 149 0.48 51.75 -9.45
CA LEU A 149 1.05 53.02 -8.98
C LEU A 149 0.47 54.22 -9.76
N ASP A 150 0.41 54.12 -11.09
CA ASP A 150 -0.11 55.17 -11.98
C ASP A 150 -1.62 55.37 -11.80
N SER A 151 -2.37 54.29 -11.56
CA SER A 151 -3.80 54.33 -11.25
C SER A 151 -4.13 54.67 -9.80
N LYS A 152 -3.12 54.79 -8.92
CA LYS A 152 -3.26 55.07 -7.47
C LYS A 152 -4.03 54.01 -6.68
N ALA A 153 -4.00 52.76 -7.15
CA ALA A 153 -4.66 51.61 -6.52
C ALA A 153 -3.82 51.04 -5.36
N PHE A 154 -3.58 51.85 -4.32
CA PHE A 154 -2.60 51.53 -3.27
C PHE A 154 -2.95 50.29 -2.42
N GLU A 155 -4.24 49.99 -2.20
CA GLU A 155 -4.65 48.78 -1.47
C GLU A 155 -4.33 47.49 -2.26
N GLU A 156 -4.58 47.50 -3.57
CA GLU A 156 -4.26 46.40 -4.49
C GLU A 156 -2.73 46.23 -4.62
N LEU A 157 -2.00 47.34 -4.65
CA LEU A 157 -0.54 47.35 -4.66
C LEU A 157 0.05 46.77 -3.37
N LEU A 158 -0.54 47.06 -2.19
CA LEU A 158 -0.14 46.46 -0.90
C LEU A 158 -0.45 44.97 -0.80
N ALA A 159 -1.46 44.48 -1.53
CA ALA A 159 -1.77 43.06 -1.65
C ALA A 159 -0.76 42.28 -2.50
N LEU A 160 0.02 42.95 -3.37
CA LEU A 160 1.09 42.30 -4.13
C LEU A 160 2.22 41.81 -3.22
N ASN A 161 2.63 40.55 -3.45
CA ASN A 161 3.81 39.96 -2.84
C ASN A 161 5.08 40.38 -3.61
N THR A 162 6.24 40.25 -2.96
CA THR A 162 7.53 40.29 -3.64
C THR A 162 7.64 39.19 -4.70
N ALA A 163 8.46 39.42 -5.73
CA ALA A 163 8.68 38.45 -6.80
C ALA A 163 9.13 37.09 -6.24
N GLU A 164 8.47 36.01 -6.64
CA GLU A 164 8.84 34.68 -6.20
C GLU A 164 10.11 34.20 -6.91
N PRO A 165 11.12 33.70 -6.18
CA PRO A 165 12.34 33.17 -6.76
C PRO A 165 12.13 31.73 -7.23
N LEU A 166 11.48 31.59 -8.38
CA LEU A 166 11.38 30.32 -9.11
C LEU A 166 12.71 29.98 -9.80
N LEU A 167 13.73 29.72 -8.98
CA LEU A 167 14.94 28.98 -9.36
C LEU A 167 15.25 27.88 -8.34
N PRO A 168 14.43 26.80 -8.27
CA PRO A 168 14.80 25.57 -7.58
C PRO A 168 16.18 25.08 -8.04
N MET A 169 16.97 24.50 -7.12
CA MET A 169 18.25 23.86 -7.45
C MET A 169 18.13 22.87 -8.62
N ALA A 170 16.99 22.19 -8.74
CA ALA A 170 16.71 21.25 -9.83
C ALA A 170 16.55 21.90 -11.23
N TRP A 171 16.37 23.23 -11.33
CA TRP A 171 16.24 23.94 -12.62
C TRP A 171 17.58 24.47 -13.14
N LEU A 172 18.61 24.55 -12.28
CA LEU A 172 19.92 25.14 -12.59
C LEU A 172 21.11 24.20 -12.37
N TYR A 173 20.86 22.95 -11.94
CA TYR A 173 21.92 21.97 -11.69
C TYR A 173 21.91 20.84 -12.74
N PRO A 174 22.44 21.07 -13.96
CA PRO A 174 23.03 19.96 -14.68
C PRO A 174 24.21 19.47 -13.83
N GLY A 175 24.29 18.16 -13.61
CA GLY A 175 25.40 17.58 -12.84
C GLY A 175 26.75 18.00 -13.44
N LYS A 176 27.80 18.15 -12.62
CA LYS A 176 29.15 18.50 -13.10
C LYS A 176 29.77 17.36 -13.92
N LEU A 177 29.30 17.19 -15.16
CA LEU A 177 29.84 16.23 -16.12
C LEU A 177 31.19 16.73 -16.63
N LEU A 178 32.21 15.89 -16.55
CA LEU A 178 33.58 16.25 -16.88
C LEU A 178 34.15 15.22 -17.87
N LEU A 179 33.87 15.44 -19.15
CA LEU A 179 34.42 14.63 -20.25
C LEU A 179 35.87 15.04 -20.51
N VAL A 180 36.80 14.19 -20.07
CA VAL A 180 38.25 14.40 -20.17
C VAL A 180 38.83 13.48 -21.24
N SER A 181 39.64 14.00 -22.17
CA SER A 181 40.31 13.10 -23.12
C SER A 181 41.46 12.35 -22.45
N MET A 182 41.74 11.13 -22.92
CA MET A 182 42.85 10.31 -22.44
C MET A 182 44.23 10.99 -22.60
N GLN A 183 44.33 12.08 -23.36
CA GLN A 183 45.56 12.84 -23.57
C GLN A 183 45.73 14.02 -22.59
N GLU A 184 44.67 14.40 -21.87
CA GLU A 184 44.64 15.49 -20.86
C GLU A 184 44.90 15.00 -19.44
N ILE A 185 44.61 13.72 -19.15
CA ILE A 185 44.97 13.07 -17.87
C ILE A 185 46.47 13.32 -17.58
N GLY A 186 46.78 13.70 -16.34
CA GLY A 186 48.16 13.96 -15.87
C GLY A 186 48.75 15.33 -16.26
N LYS A 187 48.20 16.03 -17.26
CA LYS A 187 48.69 17.35 -17.70
C LYS A 187 48.03 18.49 -16.92
N PRO A 188 48.72 19.64 -16.76
CA PRO A 188 48.07 20.86 -16.29
C PRO A 188 47.08 21.37 -17.35
N LEU A 189 45.84 21.63 -16.92
CA LEU A 189 44.80 22.23 -17.76
C LEU A 189 45.19 23.68 -18.13
N PRO A 190 44.97 24.13 -19.38
CA PRO A 190 45.19 25.51 -19.77
C PRO A 190 44.42 26.52 -18.90
N GLN A 191 44.96 27.73 -18.79
CA GLN A 191 44.46 28.88 -18.00
C GLN A 191 44.41 28.71 -16.47
N PHE A 192 44.11 27.51 -15.92
CA PHE A 192 43.93 27.30 -14.48
C PHE A 192 45.03 26.45 -13.80
N ASN A 193 45.89 25.80 -14.59
CA ASN A 193 47.06 25.02 -14.14
C ASN A 193 46.73 23.80 -13.23
N HIS A 194 45.45 23.50 -13.00
CA HIS A 194 44.98 22.34 -12.23
C HIS A 194 45.28 21.02 -12.96
N ARG A 195 45.41 19.90 -12.22
CA ARG A 195 45.66 18.57 -12.79
C ARG A 195 44.54 17.59 -12.46
N ILE A 196 44.19 16.78 -13.45
CA ILE A 196 43.23 15.68 -13.35
C ILE A 196 44.02 14.40 -13.03
N SER A 197 43.66 13.72 -11.94
CA SER A 197 44.40 12.52 -11.48
C SER A 197 43.49 11.47 -10.85
N PHE A 198 43.76 10.20 -11.12
CA PHE A 198 43.10 9.04 -10.50
C PHE A 198 43.85 8.53 -9.25
N GLY A 199 44.71 9.36 -8.63
CA GLY A 199 45.51 9.00 -7.45
C GLY A 199 46.61 10.02 -7.10
N ARG A 200 47.44 9.73 -6.08
CA ARG A 200 48.70 10.46 -5.82
C ARG A 200 49.80 9.96 -6.76
N ASP A 201 50.39 10.88 -7.52
CA ASP A 201 51.71 10.87 -8.17
C ASP A 201 52.14 9.58 -8.90
N ALA A 202 51.19 8.90 -9.54
CA ALA A 202 51.47 7.87 -10.53
C ALA A 202 51.84 8.48 -11.89
N THR A 203 52.74 7.81 -12.63
CA THR A 203 53.17 8.21 -13.97
C THR A 203 52.00 8.27 -14.97
N ASP A 204 52.17 9.09 -16.01
CA ASP A 204 51.13 9.41 -17.00
C ASP A 204 50.53 8.18 -17.69
N THR A 205 51.34 7.13 -17.90
CA THR A 205 50.90 5.83 -18.43
C THR A 205 50.02 5.05 -17.45
N VAL A 206 50.32 5.08 -16.15
CA VAL A 206 49.55 4.36 -15.12
C VAL A 206 48.18 5.02 -14.94
N GLN A 207 48.13 6.36 -14.90
CA GLN A 207 46.88 7.14 -14.84
C GLN A 207 45.93 6.78 -16.00
N LYS A 208 46.48 6.64 -17.22
CA LYS A 208 45.71 6.27 -18.42
C LYS A 208 45.32 4.80 -18.43
N SER A 209 46.16 3.90 -17.91
CA SER A 209 45.79 2.49 -17.76
C SER A 209 44.66 2.25 -16.74
N LEU A 210 44.52 3.12 -15.74
CA LEU A 210 43.43 3.09 -14.77
C LEU A 210 42.11 3.54 -15.40
N ALA A 211 42.10 4.65 -16.15
CA ALA A 211 40.90 5.18 -16.79
C ALA A 211 40.26 4.23 -17.84
N LEU A 212 41.04 3.32 -18.44
CA LEU A 212 40.52 2.31 -19.40
C LEU A 212 39.91 1.05 -18.75
N ARG A 213 39.91 0.92 -17.42
CA ARG A 213 39.50 -0.30 -16.70
C ARG A 213 38.14 -0.18 -15.99
N TYR A 214 37.34 0.81 -16.37
CA TYR A 214 36.14 1.22 -15.64
C TYR A 214 34.92 1.36 -16.55
N GLY A 215 33.73 1.27 -15.96
CA GLY A 215 32.43 1.55 -16.60
C GLY A 215 31.95 2.99 -16.35
N ASP A 216 30.69 3.24 -16.72
CA ASP A 216 30.17 4.58 -17.06
C ASP A 216 30.10 5.62 -15.91
N ASP A 217 29.86 5.20 -14.66
CA ASP A 217 29.63 6.10 -13.53
C ASP A 217 30.79 6.11 -12.51
N ILE A 218 31.83 6.90 -12.77
CA ILE A 218 32.96 7.10 -11.84
C ILE A 218 33.39 8.58 -11.77
N PRO A 219 33.68 9.13 -10.58
CA PRO A 219 34.23 10.47 -10.39
C PRO A 219 35.71 10.59 -10.73
N VAL A 220 36.19 11.83 -10.76
CA VAL A 220 37.62 12.13 -10.97
C VAL A 220 38.12 13.15 -9.93
N LEU A 221 39.29 12.89 -9.34
CA LEU A 221 39.91 13.79 -8.36
C LEU A 221 40.66 14.91 -9.09
N ILE A 222 40.19 16.15 -8.90
CA ILE A 222 40.80 17.37 -9.42
C ILE A 222 41.69 18.00 -8.35
N LYS A 223 42.97 18.23 -8.66
CA LYS A 223 43.93 18.88 -7.77
C LYS A 223 44.29 20.28 -8.23
N SER A 224 44.34 21.23 -7.30
CA SER A 224 44.98 22.53 -7.53
C SER A 224 46.50 22.36 -7.60
N ALA A 225 47.16 23.08 -8.50
CA ALA A 225 48.62 23.22 -8.54
C ALA A 225 49.12 24.52 -7.90
N HIS A 226 48.22 25.35 -7.35
CA HIS A 226 48.59 26.56 -6.61
C HIS A 226 48.86 26.21 -5.15
N LYS A 227 50.09 26.43 -4.68
CA LYS A 227 50.53 26.17 -3.29
C LYS A 227 49.67 26.85 -2.21
N ALA A 228 49.01 27.98 -2.52
CA ALA A 228 48.13 28.67 -1.58
C ALA A 228 46.81 27.92 -1.29
N TYR A 229 46.47 26.91 -2.09
CA TYR A 229 45.23 26.13 -2.00
C TYR A 229 45.51 24.61 -1.98
N GLU A 230 46.71 24.25 -1.54
CA GLU A 230 47.19 22.87 -1.47
C GLU A 230 46.44 22.11 -0.36
N GLY A 231 45.59 21.17 -0.76
CA GLY A 231 44.72 20.39 0.15
C GLY A 231 43.22 20.62 -0.02
N LEU A 232 42.78 21.64 -0.78
CA LEU A 232 41.35 21.81 -1.09
C LEU A 232 40.89 20.82 -2.17
N PHE A 233 39.74 20.21 -1.91
CA PHE A 233 39.15 19.12 -2.67
C PHE A 233 37.92 19.61 -3.46
N TYR A 234 37.80 19.20 -4.73
CA TYR A 234 36.79 19.74 -5.65
C TYR A 234 35.90 18.67 -6.34
N GLY A 235 35.85 17.43 -5.82
CA GLY A 235 34.84 16.41 -6.21
C GLY A 235 35.25 14.93 -6.06
N CYS A 236 34.31 14.05 -5.67
CA CYS A 236 34.39 12.57 -5.73
C CYS A 236 33.02 11.89 -5.54
N VAL A 237 32.89 10.63 -6.01
CA VAL A 237 31.77 9.65 -5.92
C VAL A 237 32.30 8.16 -6.00
N ALA A 238 33.50 7.87 -5.46
CA ALA A 238 34.25 6.59 -5.58
C ALA A 238 33.69 5.36 -4.84
N ARG A 239 34.04 5.28 -3.54
CA ARG A 239 33.98 4.03 -2.76
C ARG A 239 33.03 4.08 -1.58
N GLY A 240 32.58 5.27 -1.16
CA GLY A 240 31.66 5.43 -0.04
C GLY A 240 30.33 4.71 -0.27
N ALA A 241 29.73 4.87 -1.46
CA ALA A 241 28.45 4.26 -1.81
C ALA A 241 28.46 2.72 -1.73
N LEU A 242 29.52 2.07 -2.24
CA LEU A 242 29.59 0.62 -2.32
C LEU A 242 29.74 -0.05 -0.94
N TYR A 243 30.46 0.58 0.00
CA TYR A 243 30.52 0.11 1.39
C TYR A 243 29.29 0.52 2.21
N TYR A 244 28.73 1.71 1.97
CA TYR A 244 27.46 2.15 2.58
C TYR A 244 26.35 1.12 2.30
N HIS A 245 26.28 0.61 1.06
CA HIS A 245 25.27 -0.34 0.61
C HIS A 245 25.32 -1.71 1.30
N HIS A 246 26.46 -2.15 1.84
CA HIS A 246 26.57 -3.45 2.50
C HIS A 246 26.78 -3.36 4.03
N ILE A 247 27.45 -2.31 4.54
CA ILE A 247 27.71 -2.15 5.98
C ILE A 247 26.43 -1.72 6.72
N ILE A 248 25.62 -0.83 6.16
CA ILE A 248 24.40 -0.34 6.85
C ILE A 248 23.30 -1.41 6.89
N PRO A 249 23.01 -2.15 5.81
CA PRO A 249 22.06 -3.26 5.87
C PRO A 249 22.61 -4.52 6.56
N SER A 250 23.92 -4.54 6.88
CA SER A 250 24.64 -5.72 7.36
C SER A 250 24.49 -6.92 6.41
N GLU A 251 24.84 -6.72 5.13
CA GLU A 251 24.88 -7.79 4.12
C GLU A 251 26.26 -8.48 4.08
N PRO A 252 26.30 -9.82 3.89
CA PRO A 252 27.56 -10.54 3.79
C PRO A 252 28.16 -10.40 2.38
N VAL A 253 29.49 -10.29 2.30
CA VAL A 253 30.24 -10.13 1.06
C VAL A 253 31.13 -11.37 0.84
N ASP A 254 31.18 -11.87 -0.39
CA ASP A 254 32.02 -13.02 -0.75
C ASP A 254 33.52 -12.77 -0.50
N PHE A 255 34.08 -13.53 0.44
CA PHE A 255 35.49 -13.58 0.81
C PHE A 255 36.11 -14.88 0.33
N VAL A 256 37.15 -14.79 -0.50
CA VAL A 256 37.93 -15.94 -0.97
C VAL A 256 39.11 -16.12 -0.04
N VAL A 257 39.18 -17.22 0.71
CA VAL A 257 40.29 -17.52 1.63
C VAL A 257 41.57 -17.77 0.84
N GLU A 258 42.51 -16.81 0.81
CA GLU A 258 43.82 -17.01 0.17
C GLU A 258 44.71 -17.90 1.05
N ARG A 259 44.82 -17.61 2.36
CA ARG A 259 45.76 -18.29 3.28
C ARG A 259 45.29 -18.25 4.74
N VAL A 260 45.47 -19.36 5.45
CA VAL A 260 45.23 -19.48 6.90
C VAL A 260 46.56 -19.54 7.66
N SER A 261 46.71 -18.76 8.74
CA SER A 261 47.94 -18.72 9.56
C SER A 261 47.70 -18.14 10.95
N ARG A 262 48.23 -18.80 11.99
CA ARG A 262 48.29 -18.30 13.39
C ARG A 262 46.96 -17.72 13.93
N GLY A 263 45.85 -18.42 13.70
CA GLY A 263 44.53 -18.05 14.24
C GLY A 263 43.73 -17.05 13.41
N ASN A 264 44.25 -16.57 12.27
CA ASN A 264 43.53 -15.71 11.33
C ASN A 264 43.52 -16.32 9.91
N ALA A 265 42.49 -16.00 9.14
CA ALA A 265 42.39 -16.28 7.71
C ALA A 265 42.50 -14.97 6.92
N LEU A 266 43.30 -14.95 5.87
CA LEU A 266 43.53 -13.79 5.00
C LEU A 266 43.03 -14.12 3.60
N GLY A 267 42.33 -13.18 2.97
CA GLY A 267 41.60 -13.43 1.73
C GLY A 267 41.11 -12.17 1.05
N THR A 268 40.33 -12.33 -0.02
CA THR A 268 39.89 -11.21 -0.89
C THR A 268 38.37 -11.10 -1.02
N LEU A 269 37.86 -9.88 -0.92
CA LEU A 269 36.44 -9.50 -1.09
C LEU A 269 36.16 -8.96 -2.50
N PHE A 270 34.88 -8.96 -2.89
CA PHE A 270 34.35 -8.40 -4.15
C PHE A 270 35.11 -8.92 -5.39
N ASP A 271 34.97 -10.22 -5.64
CA ASP A 271 35.63 -10.96 -6.75
C ASP A 271 37.14 -10.69 -6.91
N GLY A 272 37.85 -10.55 -5.78
CA GLY A 272 39.31 -10.52 -5.72
C GLY A 272 39.94 -9.13 -5.57
N ILE A 273 39.13 -8.06 -5.50
CA ILE A 273 39.61 -6.69 -5.63
C ILE A 273 40.22 -6.12 -4.33
N VAL A 274 39.80 -6.59 -3.15
CA VAL A 274 40.19 -6.00 -1.85
C VAL A 274 40.65 -7.09 -0.87
N ARG A 275 41.83 -6.93 -0.23
CA ARG A 275 42.32 -7.85 0.82
C ARG A 275 41.75 -7.52 2.19
N ALA A 276 41.28 -8.54 2.90
CA ALA A 276 40.71 -8.48 4.25
C ALA A 276 41.20 -9.64 5.14
N VAL A 277 40.94 -9.57 6.44
CA VAL A 277 41.35 -10.56 7.44
C VAL A 277 40.18 -10.95 8.34
N LEU A 278 39.93 -12.26 8.43
CA LEU A 278 38.92 -12.91 9.26
C LEU A 278 39.59 -13.52 10.51
N PRO A 279 39.32 -13.03 11.73
CA PRO A 279 39.82 -13.65 12.95
C PRO A 279 39.08 -14.97 13.22
N ILE A 280 39.77 -16.11 13.22
CA ILE A 280 39.13 -17.43 13.33
C ILE A 280 38.50 -17.62 14.73
N ALA A 281 39.05 -16.93 15.74
CA ALA A 281 38.48 -16.88 17.09
C ALA A 281 37.11 -16.14 17.18
N GLN A 282 36.73 -15.39 16.15
CA GLN A 282 35.41 -14.73 16.03
C GLN A 282 34.43 -15.51 15.15
N LEU A 283 34.75 -16.75 14.76
CA LEU A 283 33.78 -17.64 14.13
C LEU A 283 32.80 -18.19 15.16
N THR A 284 31.51 -18.13 14.84
CA THR A 284 30.41 -18.69 15.65
C THR A 284 30.53 -20.21 15.87
N HIS A 285 31.27 -20.91 15.00
CA HIS A 285 31.58 -22.33 15.14
C HIS A 285 33.10 -22.60 15.06
N PRO A 286 33.85 -22.45 16.16
CA PRO A 286 35.32 -22.50 16.16
C PRO A 286 35.92 -23.88 15.85
N GLY A 287 35.10 -24.93 15.67
CA GLY A 287 35.53 -26.25 15.22
C GLY A 287 35.66 -26.43 13.70
N VAL A 288 35.18 -25.46 12.89
CA VAL A 288 35.17 -25.57 11.42
C VAL A 288 36.54 -25.19 10.83
N ARG A 289 37.13 -26.09 10.03
CA ARG A 289 38.40 -25.85 9.31
C ARG A 289 38.15 -25.14 7.98
N LEU A 290 38.68 -23.92 7.84
CA LEU A 290 38.71 -23.16 6.58
C LEU A 290 39.87 -23.61 5.68
N LEU A 291 39.65 -23.70 4.37
CA LEU A 291 40.65 -24.12 3.37
C LEU A 291 41.00 -22.98 2.41
N SER A 292 42.24 -23.00 1.87
CA SER A 292 42.67 -22.06 0.83
C SER A 292 41.91 -22.30 -0.49
N GLY A 293 41.50 -21.22 -1.16
CA GLY A 293 40.64 -21.22 -2.35
C GLY A 293 39.14 -21.27 -2.07
N GLN A 294 38.72 -21.45 -0.81
CA GLN A 294 37.31 -21.54 -0.44
C GLN A 294 36.65 -20.14 -0.47
N LYS A 295 35.57 -19.98 -1.24
CA LYS A 295 34.66 -18.82 -1.12
C LYS A 295 33.75 -19.00 0.09
N ILE A 296 33.61 -17.96 0.90
CA ILE A 296 32.76 -17.87 2.09
C ILE A 296 32.18 -16.45 2.17
N SER A 297 30.89 -16.26 2.43
CA SER A 297 30.31 -14.90 2.49
C SER A 297 30.42 -14.37 3.92
N VAL A 298 31.03 -13.20 4.14
CA VAL A 298 31.39 -12.67 5.47
C VAL A 298 30.94 -11.22 5.67
N TYR A 299 30.62 -10.82 6.90
CA TYR A 299 30.14 -9.47 7.18
C TYR A 299 31.31 -8.50 7.42
N VAL A 300 31.17 -7.28 6.88
CA VAL A 300 32.22 -6.26 6.90
C VAL A 300 32.02 -5.30 8.06
N ASN A 301 32.91 -5.35 9.06
CA ASN A 301 32.79 -4.52 10.25
C ASN A 301 33.41 -3.13 10.04
N HIS A 302 32.55 -2.10 10.04
CA HIS A 302 32.85 -0.66 10.20
C HIS A 302 34.09 -0.08 9.47
N TYR A 303 33.81 0.77 8.47
CA TYR A 303 34.76 1.79 7.99
C TYR A 303 34.24 3.19 8.38
N ASP A 304 35.11 4.19 8.54
CA ASP A 304 34.68 5.58 8.87
C ASP A 304 34.00 6.24 7.67
N LEU A 305 32.70 5.97 7.53
CA LEU A 305 31.82 6.45 6.46
C LEU A 305 31.66 7.97 6.44
N CYS A 306 32.03 8.69 7.51
CA CYS A 306 31.98 10.15 7.54
C CYS A 306 33.23 10.82 6.93
N LEU A 307 34.27 10.05 6.56
CA LEU A 307 35.54 10.54 5.97
C LEU A 307 36.11 11.77 6.71
N ARG A 308 36.05 11.77 8.04
CA ARG A 308 36.56 12.86 8.90
C ARG A 308 38.09 12.95 8.93
N LYS A 309 38.78 12.02 8.24
CA LYS A 309 40.23 11.97 8.04
C LYS A 309 40.58 11.48 6.62
N ASN A 310 41.80 11.77 6.19
CA ASN A 310 42.35 11.37 4.89
C ASN A 310 42.58 9.83 4.81
N PRO A 311 41.88 9.08 3.93
CA PRO A 311 41.96 7.62 3.88
C PRO A 311 43.27 7.06 3.26
N PHE A 312 44.22 7.91 2.86
CA PHE A 312 45.47 7.50 2.20
C PHE A 312 46.73 7.61 3.08
N GLU A 313 46.61 7.95 4.36
CA GLU A 313 47.75 8.09 5.29
C GLU A 313 47.89 6.96 6.32
N GLU A 314 46.89 6.08 6.48
CA GLU A 314 46.97 4.92 7.38
C GLU A 314 47.38 3.64 6.63
N LYS A 315 48.63 3.20 6.82
CA LYS A 315 49.25 2.13 6.02
C LYS A 315 48.97 0.68 6.44
N SER A 316 48.30 0.41 7.57
CA SER A 316 48.08 -0.98 8.01
C SER A 316 46.90 -1.19 8.98
N ARG A 317 45.68 -1.21 8.45
CA ARG A 317 44.64 -2.12 8.95
C ARG A 317 44.03 -2.86 7.77
N ALA A 318 44.08 -4.19 7.81
CA ALA A 318 43.22 -4.99 6.95
C ALA A 318 41.78 -4.85 7.46
N ILE A 319 40.81 -4.93 6.56
CA ILE A 319 39.40 -4.91 6.95
C ILE A 319 39.13 -6.14 7.82
N GLU A 320 38.67 -5.92 9.05
CA GLU A 320 38.22 -6.99 9.94
C GLU A 320 36.79 -7.39 9.54
N VAL A 321 36.60 -8.70 9.35
CA VAL A 321 35.33 -9.31 8.96
C VAL A 321 34.99 -10.40 9.95
N SER A 322 33.71 -10.63 10.23
CA SER A 322 33.25 -11.67 11.16
C SER A 322 31.99 -12.37 10.64
N GLU A 323 31.86 -13.65 11.02
CA GLU A 323 30.75 -14.55 10.66
C GLU A 323 30.60 -14.88 9.17
N LEU A 324 29.86 -15.95 8.87
CA LEU A 324 30.03 -16.75 7.65
C LEU A 324 28.70 -17.36 7.19
N ASN A 325 28.31 -17.16 5.92
CA ASN A 325 27.15 -17.82 5.30
C ASN A 325 27.43 -18.25 3.83
N TYR A 326 26.54 -19.03 3.20
CA TYR A 326 26.85 -19.78 1.96
C TYR A 326 25.66 -19.99 1.01
N GLN A 327 25.74 -19.61 -0.28
CA GLN A 327 25.12 -20.27 -1.47
C GLN A 327 25.23 -19.44 -2.77
N ALA A 328 25.31 -20.10 -3.95
CA ALA A 328 25.26 -19.44 -5.27
C ALA A 328 24.82 -20.36 -6.45
N ARG A 329 24.04 -19.77 -7.38
CA ARG A 329 23.80 -20.11 -8.82
C ARG A 329 23.25 -18.82 -9.49
N GLY A 330 23.37 -18.53 -10.79
CA GLY A 330 24.10 -19.11 -11.93
C GLY A 330 23.72 -18.36 -13.24
N ILE A 331 24.63 -18.17 -14.21
CA ILE A 331 24.43 -17.31 -15.41
C ILE A 331 24.98 -17.98 -16.68
N HIS A 332 24.28 -17.89 -17.83
CA HIS A 332 24.86 -18.20 -19.15
C HIS A 332 24.35 -17.32 -20.34
N SER A 333 25.32 -16.70 -21.02
CA SER A 333 25.44 -16.36 -22.47
C SER A 333 24.37 -15.59 -23.27
N TYR A 334 24.86 -14.52 -23.93
CA TYR A 334 24.43 -13.80 -25.15
C TYR A 334 23.02 -14.02 -25.73
N GLN A 335 22.29 -12.91 -25.88
CA GLN A 335 20.86 -12.85 -26.14
C GLN A 335 20.54 -11.95 -27.36
N GLN A 336 19.88 -12.47 -28.40
CA GLN A 336 19.65 -11.77 -29.69
C GLN A 336 18.20 -11.93 -30.17
N ILE A 337 17.55 -10.81 -30.52
CA ILE A 337 16.14 -10.70 -30.85
C ILE A 337 15.97 -10.37 -32.34
N TYR A 338 15.01 -11.02 -32.98
CA TYR A 338 14.69 -10.80 -34.39
C TYR A 338 13.50 -9.87 -34.55
N VAL A 339 13.55 -9.04 -35.60
CA VAL A 339 12.56 -8.02 -35.93
C VAL A 339 12.16 -8.19 -37.40
N ASP A 340 10.97 -8.75 -37.61
CA ASP A 340 10.34 -8.96 -38.93
C ASP A 340 9.92 -7.61 -39.52
N ILE A 341 10.51 -7.25 -40.66
CA ILE A 341 10.26 -5.99 -41.36
C ILE A 341 10.08 -6.24 -42.86
N ASP A 342 9.08 -5.55 -43.42
CA ASP A 342 8.86 -5.48 -44.87
C ASP A 342 9.85 -4.49 -45.48
N GLU A 343 10.63 -4.95 -46.46
CA GLU A 343 11.66 -4.19 -47.17
C GLU A 343 11.11 -2.90 -47.81
N SER A 344 9.84 -2.90 -48.23
CA SER A 344 9.17 -1.70 -48.77
C SER A 344 8.99 -0.59 -47.74
N LYS A 345 9.01 -0.90 -46.43
CA LYS A 345 8.98 0.12 -45.35
C LYS A 345 10.34 0.74 -45.07
N LEU A 346 11.43 0.15 -45.57
CA LEU A 346 12.79 0.66 -45.40
C LEU A 346 13.22 1.61 -46.53
N THR A 347 12.52 1.64 -47.67
CA THR A 347 12.88 2.53 -48.79
C THR A 347 12.67 4.02 -48.51
N SER A 348 11.94 4.36 -47.45
CA SER A 348 11.77 5.74 -46.95
C SER A 348 12.87 6.17 -45.97
N VAL A 349 13.74 5.27 -45.51
CA VAL A 349 14.79 5.54 -44.53
C VAL A 349 16.03 6.09 -45.23
N SER A 350 16.37 7.34 -44.95
CA SER A 350 17.53 8.05 -45.50
C SER A 350 18.71 8.20 -44.54
N ASP A 351 18.56 7.87 -43.25
CA ASP A 351 19.64 7.92 -42.27
C ASP A 351 20.44 6.61 -42.24
N GLU A 352 21.62 6.61 -42.86
CA GLU A 352 22.54 5.47 -42.91
C GLU A 352 22.89 4.89 -41.53
N ARG A 353 22.83 5.70 -40.45
CA ARG A 353 23.14 5.25 -39.08
C ARG A 353 22.16 4.18 -38.57
N PHE A 354 20.93 4.15 -39.10
CA PHE A 354 19.96 3.10 -38.79
C PHE A 354 20.48 1.70 -39.11
N PHE A 355 21.26 1.56 -40.19
CA PHE A 355 21.83 0.29 -40.63
C PHE A 355 23.18 -0.04 -39.95
N SER A 356 23.77 0.90 -39.20
CA SER A 356 25.03 0.68 -38.48
C SER A 356 24.89 -0.36 -37.36
N ALA A 357 25.87 -1.25 -37.21
CA ALA A 357 25.94 -2.17 -36.07
C ALA A 357 26.40 -1.48 -34.76
N GLU A 358 26.94 -0.25 -34.84
CA GLU A 358 27.47 0.50 -33.69
C GLU A 358 26.47 1.48 -33.07
N GLU A 359 25.36 1.80 -33.75
CA GLU A 359 24.30 2.65 -33.20
C GLU A 359 23.39 1.80 -32.29
N PRO A 360 23.17 2.18 -31.01
CA PRO A 360 22.34 1.42 -30.09
C PRO A 360 20.84 1.52 -30.44
N TRP A 361 20.07 0.52 -29.99
CA TRP A 361 18.62 0.54 -30.02
C TRP A 361 18.07 1.13 -28.72
N THR A 362 17.20 2.13 -28.82
CA THR A 362 16.52 2.76 -27.68
C THR A 362 15.05 2.35 -27.62
N LEU A 363 14.56 2.13 -26.40
CA LEU A 363 13.14 1.96 -26.11
C LEU A 363 12.54 3.35 -25.81
N LEU A 364 11.60 3.80 -26.63
CA LEU A 364 10.86 5.05 -26.44
C LEU A 364 9.61 4.86 -25.57
N GLY A 365 8.99 3.69 -25.65
CA GLY A 365 7.78 3.38 -24.89
C GLY A 365 7.27 1.97 -25.14
N TYR A 366 6.40 1.51 -24.25
CA TYR A 366 5.70 0.23 -24.34
C TYR A 366 4.26 0.41 -23.84
N SER A 367 3.31 -0.14 -24.57
CA SER A 367 1.89 -0.18 -24.19
C SER A 367 1.46 -1.63 -23.98
N SER A 368 1.22 -2.00 -22.73
CA SER A 368 0.72 -3.34 -22.36
C SER A 368 -0.68 -3.63 -22.92
N SER A 369 -1.53 -2.60 -23.00
CA SER A 369 -2.90 -2.71 -23.51
C SER A 369 -3.00 -2.93 -25.03
N THR A 370 -2.02 -2.47 -25.81
CA THR A 370 -1.97 -2.67 -27.27
C THR A 370 -0.90 -3.65 -27.73
N GLY A 371 0.05 -4.01 -26.86
CA GLY A 371 1.25 -4.77 -27.21
C GLY A 371 2.27 -3.98 -28.05
N LEU A 372 2.07 -2.66 -28.21
CA LEU A 372 2.91 -1.81 -29.04
C LEU A 372 4.21 -1.44 -28.31
N ILE A 373 5.34 -1.68 -28.96
CA ILE A 373 6.70 -1.38 -28.50
C ILE A 373 7.28 -0.35 -29.47
N SER A 374 7.53 0.86 -28.98
CA SER A 374 8.16 1.93 -29.76
C SER A 374 9.67 1.84 -29.59
N LEU A 375 10.35 1.28 -30.59
CA LEU A 375 11.82 1.25 -30.67
C LEU A 375 12.32 2.40 -31.54
N ALA A 376 13.53 2.88 -31.28
CA ALA A 376 14.21 3.78 -32.20
C ALA A 376 15.70 3.45 -32.34
N LYS A 377 16.27 3.96 -33.43
CA LYS A 377 17.69 3.89 -33.73
C LYS A 377 18.08 5.08 -34.61
N SER A 378 18.90 5.97 -34.05
CA SER A 378 19.14 7.32 -34.58
C SER A 378 17.83 8.09 -34.85
N THR A 379 17.56 8.56 -36.08
CA THR A 379 16.33 9.30 -36.42
C THR A 379 15.17 8.42 -36.91
N VAL A 380 15.27 7.10 -36.78
CA VAL A 380 14.25 6.16 -37.28
C VAL A 380 13.54 5.52 -36.09
N LEU A 381 12.22 5.65 -36.08
CA LEU A 381 11.30 5.04 -35.12
C LEU A 381 10.63 3.83 -35.78
N LEU A 382 10.60 2.71 -35.07
CA LEU A 382 9.87 1.49 -35.41
C LEU A 382 8.77 1.27 -34.38
N GLU A 383 7.53 1.19 -34.83
CA GLU A 383 6.44 0.68 -34.00
C GLU A 383 6.34 -0.83 -34.22
N CYS A 384 6.52 -1.60 -33.17
CA CYS A 384 6.63 -3.05 -33.21
C CYS A 384 5.55 -3.71 -32.34
N VAL A 385 5.01 -4.84 -32.77
CA VAL A 385 4.18 -5.73 -31.95
C VAL A 385 4.81 -7.12 -31.88
N LEU A 386 4.48 -7.89 -30.84
CA LEU A 386 4.92 -9.29 -30.78
C LEU A 386 4.23 -10.11 -31.89
N ARG A 387 4.99 -10.93 -32.62
CA ARG A 387 4.42 -11.86 -33.62
C ARG A 387 3.55 -12.91 -32.91
N VAL A 388 2.55 -13.45 -33.61
CA VAL A 388 1.57 -14.42 -33.04
C VAL A 388 2.23 -15.68 -32.46
N ASP A 389 3.40 -16.08 -32.95
CA ASP A 389 4.18 -17.20 -32.42
C ASP A 389 5.01 -16.86 -31.16
N GLY A 390 5.06 -15.58 -30.75
CA GLY A 390 5.81 -15.08 -29.61
C GLY A 390 7.32 -15.00 -29.80
N THR A 391 7.87 -15.44 -30.93
CA THR A 391 9.32 -15.69 -31.10
C THR A 391 10.12 -14.49 -31.60
N MET A 392 9.45 -13.45 -32.11
CA MET A 392 10.06 -12.24 -32.68
C MET A 392 9.11 -11.05 -32.63
N LEU A 393 9.67 -9.85 -32.86
CA LEU A 393 8.89 -8.63 -33.06
C LEU A 393 8.52 -8.47 -34.54
N LYS A 394 7.40 -7.82 -34.83
CA LYS A 394 6.94 -7.48 -36.18
C LYS A 394 6.72 -5.97 -36.28
N VAL A 395 7.27 -5.34 -37.31
CA VAL A 395 7.19 -3.89 -37.53
C VAL A 395 5.86 -3.50 -38.19
N GLU A 396 5.06 -2.73 -37.45
CA GLU A 396 3.79 -2.16 -37.93
C GLU A 396 4.05 -0.89 -38.74
N SER A 397 4.85 0.05 -38.22
CA SER A 397 5.19 1.31 -38.88
C SER A 397 6.69 1.63 -38.81
N VAL A 398 7.16 2.44 -39.77
CA VAL A 398 8.52 2.98 -39.82
C VAL A 398 8.39 4.47 -40.09
N THR A 399 8.89 5.29 -39.16
CA THR A 399 8.81 6.76 -39.26
C THR A 399 10.21 7.35 -39.11
N GLN A 400 10.67 8.13 -40.10
CA GLN A 400 11.88 8.92 -39.97
C GLN A 400 11.54 10.32 -39.46
N THR A 401 12.18 10.73 -38.36
CA THR A 401 12.02 12.05 -37.75
C THR A 401 13.19 12.98 -38.10
N SER A 402 13.02 14.28 -37.86
CA SER A 402 14.08 15.28 -38.09
C SER A 402 15.21 15.25 -37.05
N LEU A 403 14.94 14.71 -35.86
CA LEU A 403 15.86 14.65 -34.72
C LEU A 403 15.95 13.22 -34.16
N PRO A 404 17.12 12.78 -33.65
CA PRO A 404 17.25 11.46 -33.03
C PRO A 404 16.31 11.30 -31.84
N GLN A 405 15.65 10.15 -31.73
CA GLN A 405 14.68 9.91 -30.67
C GLN A 405 15.38 9.48 -29.37
N ILE A 406 15.05 10.13 -28.25
CA ILE A 406 15.65 9.88 -26.95
C ILE A 406 14.79 8.86 -26.19
N GLY A 407 15.40 7.76 -25.79
CA GLY A 407 14.77 6.68 -25.04
C GLY A 407 15.77 5.95 -24.16
N LEU A 408 15.33 4.87 -23.55
CA LEU A 408 16.14 4.04 -22.66
C LEU A 408 16.96 3.02 -23.47
N ASP A 409 18.28 3.06 -23.35
CA ASP A 409 19.20 2.16 -24.08
C ASP A 409 18.89 0.69 -23.76
N THR A 410 18.67 -0.13 -24.78
CA THR A 410 18.30 -1.54 -24.60
C THR A 410 19.55 -2.44 -24.46
N PRO A 411 19.59 -3.41 -23.51
CA PRO A 411 20.69 -4.35 -23.38
C PRO A 411 20.63 -5.50 -24.41
N PHE A 412 19.60 -5.54 -25.25
CA PHE A 412 19.33 -6.59 -26.23
C PHE A 412 19.87 -6.23 -27.61
N ARG A 413 20.33 -7.22 -28.37
CA ARG A 413 20.72 -7.04 -29.77
C ARG A 413 19.54 -7.34 -30.70
N PHE A 414 19.10 -6.36 -31.48
CA PHE A 414 18.06 -6.56 -32.49
C PHE A 414 18.65 -6.79 -33.87
N THR A 415 18.06 -7.72 -34.63
CA THR A 415 18.41 -8.02 -36.01
C THR A 415 17.17 -7.94 -36.88
N LEU A 416 17.20 -7.02 -37.86
CA LEU A 416 16.16 -6.90 -38.87
C LEU A 416 16.21 -8.12 -39.79
N ILE A 417 15.07 -8.76 -40.03
CA ILE A 417 14.91 -9.87 -40.96
C ILE A 417 13.77 -9.56 -41.93
N ASN A 418 14.00 -9.79 -43.22
CA ASN A 418 13.00 -9.61 -44.26
C ASN A 418 11.86 -10.62 -44.07
N SER A 419 10.61 -10.17 -44.14
CA SER A 419 9.41 -11.01 -43.95
C SER A 419 9.38 -12.28 -44.80
N ARG A 420 10.01 -12.29 -45.99
CA ARG A 420 10.14 -13.49 -46.83
C ARG A 420 11.04 -14.57 -46.23
N LEU A 421 12.14 -14.17 -45.57
CA LEU A 421 13.06 -15.07 -44.87
C LEU A 421 12.48 -15.50 -43.50
N ALA A 422 11.84 -14.57 -42.78
CA ALA A 422 11.18 -14.82 -41.50
C ALA A 422 10.00 -15.82 -41.58
N GLN A 423 9.49 -16.10 -42.78
CA GLN A 423 8.49 -17.16 -43.04
C GLN A 423 9.13 -18.50 -43.43
N ALA A 424 10.34 -18.50 -44.00
CA ALA A 424 11.00 -19.70 -44.52
C ALA A 424 11.85 -20.45 -43.47
N GLU A 425 12.59 -19.73 -42.62
CA GLU A 425 13.69 -20.32 -41.85
C GLU A 425 13.35 -20.70 -40.39
N LYS A 426 12.12 -20.44 -39.91
CA LYS A 426 11.72 -20.64 -38.48
C LYS A 426 12.68 -20.00 -37.46
N VAL A 427 13.28 -18.87 -37.82
CA VAL A 427 14.13 -18.07 -36.92
C VAL A 427 13.26 -17.46 -35.82
N GLY A 428 13.77 -17.36 -34.59
CA GLY A 428 13.07 -16.73 -33.47
C GLY A 428 13.53 -17.28 -32.12
N TRP A 429 13.29 -16.54 -31.04
CA TRP A 429 13.75 -16.91 -29.70
C TRP A 429 12.78 -16.43 -28.61
N LEU A 430 11.81 -17.29 -28.29
CA LEU A 430 10.69 -17.04 -27.38
C LEU A 430 11.12 -16.56 -25.97
N TYR A 431 12.20 -17.12 -25.43
CA TYR A 431 12.69 -16.70 -24.11
C TYR A 431 13.30 -15.29 -24.16
N GLY A 432 13.94 -14.91 -25.27
CA GLY A 432 14.49 -13.58 -25.46
C GLY A 432 13.46 -12.48 -25.63
N THR A 433 12.40 -12.75 -26.40
CA THR A 433 11.26 -11.84 -26.49
C THR A 433 10.54 -11.71 -25.15
N GLN A 434 10.45 -12.78 -24.35
CA GLN A 434 9.94 -12.71 -22.97
C GLN A 434 10.83 -11.86 -22.05
N GLU A 435 12.15 -12.04 -22.04
CA GLU A 435 13.07 -11.20 -21.25
C GLU A 435 13.10 -9.73 -21.72
N PHE A 436 12.93 -9.47 -23.02
CA PHE A 436 12.80 -8.10 -23.52
C PHE A 436 11.45 -7.46 -23.21
N LEU A 437 10.35 -8.21 -23.27
CA LEU A 437 9.05 -7.73 -22.77
C LEU A 437 9.11 -7.45 -21.26
N ARG A 438 9.86 -8.25 -20.50
CA ARG A 438 10.13 -7.97 -19.08
C ARG A 438 10.82 -6.63 -18.88
N PHE A 439 11.90 -6.40 -19.62
CA PHE A 439 12.62 -5.14 -19.65
C PHE A 439 11.73 -3.96 -20.08
N CYS A 440 10.90 -4.11 -21.11
CA CYS A 440 9.98 -3.08 -21.59
C CYS A 440 8.94 -2.69 -20.53
N ALA A 441 8.32 -3.67 -19.87
CA ALA A 441 7.35 -3.41 -18.81
C ALA A 441 8.04 -2.76 -17.59
N GLN A 442 9.23 -3.22 -17.19
CA GLN A 442 9.97 -2.64 -16.07
C GLN A 442 10.42 -1.19 -16.38
N ALA A 443 10.94 -0.92 -17.57
CA ALA A 443 11.26 0.43 -18.01
C ALA A 443 10.02 1.34 -18.07
N SER A 444 8.88 0.81 -18.51
CA SER A 444 7.58 1.51 -18.50
C SER A 444 7.07 1.79 -17.09
N LEU A 445 7.37 0.92 -16.11
CA LEU A 445 7.04 1.14 -14.71
C LEU A 445 7.89 2.27 -14.11
N ASP A 446 9.19 2.28 -14.38
CA ASP A 446 10.14 3.27 -13.83
C ASP A 446 10.08 4.65 -14.52
N MET A 447 9.52 4.74 -15.73
CA MET A 447 9.15 6.03 -16.32
C MET A 447 7.99 6.67 -15.55
N ASN A 448 8.32 7.73 -14.79
CA ASN A 448 7.45 8.46 -13.84
C ASN A 448 6.13 9.03 -14.40
N GLU A 449 5.85 8.90 -15.70
CA GLU A 449 4.76 9.57 -16.40
C GLU A 449 3.66 8.64 -16.93
N SER A 450 3.72 7.33 -16.68
CA SER A 450 2.68 6.40 -17.15
C SER A 450 1.29 6.80 -16.59
N PRO A 451 0.28 7.07 -17.47
CA PRO A 451 -1.04 7.54 -17.03
C PRO A 451 -1.72 6.58 -16.04
N GLU A 452 -1.47 5.28 -16.19
CA GLU A 452 -1.91 4.20 -15.31
C GLU A 452 -1.39 4.37 -13.88
N ARG A 453 -0.06 4.56 -13.71
CA ARG A 453 0.59 4.76 -12.41
C ARG A 453 0.09 6.04 -11.73
N LEU A 454 -0.13 7.10 -12.50
CA LEU A 454 -0.72 8.36 -12.00
C LEU A 454 -2.19 8.19 -11.59
N ALA A 455 -3.00 7.48 -12.37
CA ALA A 455 -4.41 7.20 -12.04
C ALA A 455 -4.53 6.34 -10.78
N GLN A 456 -3.70 5.30 -10.66
CA GLN A 456 -3.70 4.41 -9.50
C GLN A 456 -3.14 5.11 -8.25
N SER A 457 -2.11 5.96 -8.37
CA SER A 457 -1.64 6.83 -7.28
C SER A 457 -2.75 7.76 -6.78
N ARG A 458 -3.51 8.40 -7.69
CA ARG A 458 -4.70 9.21 -7.34
C ARG A 458 -5.79 8.38 -6.65
N PHE A 459 -5.99 7.12 -7.04
CA PHE A 459 -6.93 6.22 -6.35
C PHE A 459 -6.52 5.97 -4.88
N TYR A 460 -5.24 5.71 -4.61
CA TYR A 460 -4.75 5.63 -3.22
C TYR A 460 -4.87 6.99 -2.48
N GLN A 461 -4.57 8.11 -3.13
CA GLN A 461 -4.67 9.44 -2.49
C GLN A 461 -6.11 9.79 -2.08
N ARG A 462 -7.11 9.37 -2.86
CA ARG A 462 -8.53 9.51 -2.50
C ARG A 462 -8.88 8.73 -1.21
N TRP A 463 -8.25 7.60 -0.91
CA TRP A 463 -8.45 6.92 0.39
C TRP A 463 -8.01 7.77 1.58
N ASN A 464 -6.96 8.60 1.46
CA ASN A 464 -6.59 9.53 2.54
C ASN A 464 -7.67 10.58 2.80
N GLN A 465 -8.36 11.05 1.76
CA GLN A 465 -9.49 11.97 1.90
C GLN A 465 -10.69 11.29 2.57
N VAL A 466 -11.01 10.04 2.20
CA VAL A 466 -12.06 9.24 2.86
C VAL A 466 -11.75 9.01 4.35
N ILE A 467 -10.52 8.63 4.69
CA ILE A 467 -10.11 8.46 6.10
C ILE A 467 -10.14 9.81 6.83
N GLY A 468 -9.72 10.91 6.18
CA GLY A 468 -9.78 12.25 6.76
C GLY A 468 -11.20 12.63 7.17
N TYR A 469 -12.15 12.52 6.23
CA TYR A 469 -13.57 12.77 6.47
C TYR A 469 -14.16 11.88 7.58
N GLN A 470 -13.86 10.57 7.56
CA GLN A 470 -14.29 9.67 8.63
C GLN A 470 -13.71 10.08 9.99
N ARG A 471 -12.43 10.47 10.05
CA ARG A 471 -11.81 10.90 11.31
C ARG A 471 -12.44 12.20 11.80
N GLU A 472 -12.75 13.12 10.90
CA GLU A 472 -13.40 14.38 11.26
C GLU A 472 -14.77 14.15 11.92
N ARG A 473 -15.59 13.23 11.39
CA ARG A 473 -16.94 12.94 11.93
C ARG A 473 -17.00 11.86 13.02
N GLU A 474 -16.08 10.88 13.06
CA GLU A 474 -16.05 9.83 14.10
C GLU A 474 -15.26 10.24 15.33
N GLU A 475 -14.13 10.96 15.17
CA GLU A 475 -13.25 11.32 16.29
C GLU A 475 -13.71 12.59 16.98
N ASN A 476 -14.28 13.57 16.27
CA ASN A 476 -14.74 14.83 16.86
C ASN A 476 -16.24 14.81 17.16
N ALA A 477 -16.61 15.18 18.38
CA ALA A 477 -17.95 15.67 18.71
C ALA A 477 -17.85 17.15 19.06
N VAL A 478 -18.76 17.97 18.53
CA VAL A 478 -18.71 19.44 18.62
C VAL A 478 -20.05 19.98 19.10
N LEU A 479 -20.01 20.88 20.09
CA LEU A 479 -21.14 21.68 20.54
C LEU A 479 -20.72 23.14 20.50
N GLU A 480 -21.32 23.90 19.58
CA GLU A 480 -21.21 25.34 19.54
C GLU A 480 -22.37 25.98 20.31
N PHE A 481 -22.06 26.97 21.14
CA PHE A 481 -23.02 27.67 21.97
C PHE A 481 -22.54 29.09 22.26
N SER A 482 -23.45 30.05 22.29
CA SER A 482 -23.11 31.39 22.79
C SER A 482 -23.07 31.41 24.32
N LEU A 483 -22.22 32.25 24.89
CA LEU A 483 -22.01 32.44 26.34
C LEU A 483 -23.32 32.79 27.08
N GLN A 484 -24.29 33.38 26.39
CA GLN A 484 -25.66 33.66 26.89
C GLN A 484 -26.47 32.41 27.24
N HIS A 485 -26.13 31.23 26.70
CA HIS A 485 -26.81 29.96 26.95
C HIS A 485 -26.09 29.10 28.01
N SER A 486 -25.19 29.73 28.78
CA SER A 486 -24.41 29.10 29.85
C SER A 486 -24.35 29.98 31.09
N GLU A 487 -24.41 29.37 32.27
CA GLU A 487 -24.22 30.05 33.54
C GLU A 487 -22.73 30.04 33.89
N PHE A 488 -22.12 31.22 34.06
CA PHE A 488 -20.67 31.36 34.31
C PHE A 488 -20.39 32.03 35.65
N GLU A 489 -20.02 31.23 36.65
CA GLU A 489 -19.63 31.66 37.99
C GLU A 489 -18.19 31.18 38.26
N LYS A 490 -17.19 32.04 38.02
CA LYS A 490 -15.77 31.68 38.17
C LYS A 490 -15.50 30.98 39.52
N PRO A 491 -14.90 29.76 39.53
CA PRO A 491 -14.15 29.10 38.45
C PRO A 491 -14.94 28.13 37.56
N THR A 492 -16.27 28.18 37.54
CA THR A 492 -17.15 27.18 36.90
C THR A 492 -17.96 27.75 35.72
N LEU A 493 -18.07 26.97 34.64
CA LEU A 493 -19.00 27.18 33.52
C LEU A 493 -20.00 26.02 33.47
N LEU A 494 -21.30 26.33 33.48
CA LEU A 494 -22.39 25.35 33.43
C LEU A 494 -23.18 25.50 32.14
N ILE A 495 -23.28 24.41 31.37
CA ILE A 495 -24.05 24.30 30.12
C ILE A 495 -25.28 23.45 30.43
N GLN A 496 -26.47 24.02 30.27
CA GLN A 496 -27.75 23.35 30.51
C GLN A 496 -28.47 23.05 29.19
N ARG A 497 -28.88 21.79 28.97
CA ARG A 497 -29.58 21.34 27.75
C ARG A 497 -30.82 22.17 27.42
N ASN A 498 -31.55 22.62 28.44
CA ASN A 498 -32.81 23.35 28.28
C ASN A 498 -32.61 24.82 27.90
N LEU A 499 -31.42 25.38 28.11
CA LEU A 499 -31.06 26.74 27.70
C LEU A 499 -30.51 26.80 26.28
N LEU A 500 -30.15 25.65 25.69
CA LEU A 500 -29.63 25.58 24.33
C LEU A 500 -30.77 25.62 23.28
N PRO A 501 -30.55 26.27 22.11
CA PRO A 501 -31.44 26.18 20.96
C PRO A 501 -31.79 24.74 20.59
N LEU A 502 -33.01 24.50 20.09
CA LEU A 502 -33.49 23.16 19.71
C LEU A 502 -32.52 22.41 18.78
N GLU A 503 -31.89 23.12 17.85
CA GLU A 503 -30.88 22.60 16.91
C GLU A 503 -29.60 22.12 17.60
N SER A 504 -29.22 22.74 18.72
CA SER A 504 -28.00 22.40 19.50
C SER A 504 -28.25 21.32 20.56
N GLN A 505 -29.51 20.94 20.83
CA GLN A 505 -29.83 19.96 21.88
C GLN A 505 -29.41 18.53 21.51
N GLU A 506 -29.46 18.16 20.24
CA GLU A 506 -28.97 16.85 19.77
C GLU A 506 -27.44 16.78 19.87
N ALA A 507 -26.73 17.85 19.49
CA ALA A 507 -25.28 17.97 19.68
C ALA A 507 -24.88 17.89 21.16
N PHE A 508 -25.66 18.50 22.06
CA PHE A 508 -25.45 18.38 23.51
C PHE A 508 -25.59 16.93 23.99
N ASP A 509 -26.62 16.20 23.55
CA ASP A 509 -26.85 14.81 23.97
C ASP A 509 -25.69 13.90 23.49
N ILE A 510 -25.22 14.08 22.25
CA ILE A 510 -24.03 13.39 21.70
C ILE A 510 -22.78 13.70 22.54
N ILE A 511 -22.50 14.97 22.83
CA ILE A 511 -21.34 15.36 23.63
C ILE A 511 -21.44 14.88 25.07
N SER A 512 -22.63 14.82 25.65
CA SER A 512 -22.85 14.30 27.01
C SER A 512 -22.54 12.80 27.10
N GLU A 513 -22.88 12.03 26.05
CA GLU A 513 -22.49 10.62 25.94
C GLU A 513 -20.98 10.47 25.73
N ARG A 514 -20.38 11.19 24.79
CA ARG A 514 -18.92 11.16 24.53
C ARG A 514 -18.09 11.58 25.75
N LEU A 515 -18.53 12.59 26.50
CA LEU A 515 -17.85 13.03 27.72
C LEU A 515 -17.81 11.91 28.77
N ARG A 516 -18.88 11.11 28.88
CA ARG A 516 -18.94 9.93 29.77
C ARG A 516 -17.92 8.85 29.38
N GLU A 517 -17.62 8.67 28.10
CA GLU A 517 -16.60 7.72 27.64
C GLU A 517 -15.16 8.10 28.09
N VAL A 518 -14.89 9.41 28.16
CA VAL A 518 -13.55 9.98 28.44
C VAL A 518 -13.29 10.18 29.94
N LEU A 519 -14.34 10.34 30.74
CA LEU A 519 -14.22 10.50 32.19
C LEU A 519 -13.81 9.19 32.90
N SER A 520 -13.16 9.34 34.06
CA SER A 520 -12.93 8.27 35.03
C SER A 520 -14.04 8.25 36.09
N ASP A 521 -14.07 7.20 36.92
CA ASP A 521 -15.02 7.06 38.03
C ASP A 521 -14.90 8.19 39.08
N SER A 522 -13.80 8.96 39.04
CA SER A 522 -13.54 10.15 39.86
C SER A 522 -13.91 11.48 39.18
N ASN A 523 -14.58 11.45 38.02
CA ASN A 523 -14.84 12.60 37.14
C ASN A 523 -13.57 13.35 36.65
N THR A 524 -12.40 12.70 36.71
CA THR A 524 -11.17 13.26 36.12
C THR A 524 -10.96 12.70 34.70
N LEU A 525 -10.46 13.54 33.78
CA LEU A 525 -10.18 13.15 32.40
C LEU A 525 -9.13 12.03 32.31
N LYS A 526 -9.43 10.96 31.57
CA LYS A 526 -8.43 10.09 30.95
C LYS A 526 -7.67 10.90 29.86
N PRO A 527 -6.48 10.47 29.39
CA PRO A 527 -5.31 11.34 29.13
C PRO A 527 -5.58 12.72 28.49
N SER A 528 -4.89 13.73 29.01
CA SER A 528 -5.22 15.17 29.11
C SER A 528 -5.55 15.99 27.84
N PHE A 529 -5.80 15.38 26.68
CA PHE A 529 -5.94 16.08 25.40
C PHE A 529 -7.24 15.80 24.64
N CYS A 530 -8.17 15.04 25.24
CA CYS A 530 -9.41 14.61 24.60
C CYS A 530 -10.57 15.63 24.65
N VAL A 531 -10.50 16.66 25.49
CA VAL A 531 -11.57 17.68 25.62
C VAL A 531 -10.96 19.07 25.57
N GLN A 532 -11.51 19.93 24.71
CA GLN A 532 -11.09 21.32 24.53
C GLN A 532 -12.31 22.24 24.59
N LEU A 533 -12.19 23.32 25.36
CA LEU A 533 -13.10 24.46 25.27
C LEU A 533 -12.39 25.57 24.50
N GLN A 534 -13.02 26.03 23.43
CA GLN A 534 -12.50 27.04 22.52
C GLN A 534 -13.48 28.21 22.39
N GLN A 535 -12.99 29.38 21.98
CA GLN A 535 -13.78 30.56 21.60
C GLN A 535 -13.43 30.93 20.16
N TRP A 536 -14.41 31.41 19.40
CA TRP A 536 -14.15 31.97 18.08
C TRP A 536 -13.39 33.29 18.20
N ASP A 537 -12.24 33.41 17.54
CA ASP A 537 -11.50 34.66 17.42
C ASP A 537 -11.71 35.27 16.02
N ALA A 538 -12.47 36.36 15.97
CA ALA A 538 -12.79 37.06 14.72
C ALA A 538 -11.56 37.74 14.07
N GLU A 539 -10.50 38.04 14.84
CA GLU A 539 -9.27 38.65 14.31
C GLU A 539 -8.39 37.63 13.59
N ILE A 540 -8.46 36.36 14.00
CA ILE A 540 -7.65 35.24 13.49
C ILE A 540 -8.49 34.34 12.55
N GLN A 541 -9.81 34.52 12.52
CA GLN A 541 -10.79 33.64 11.85
C GLN A 541 -10.62 32.16 12.23
N ASN A 542 -10.36 31.90 13.50
CA ASN A 542 -10.13 30.54 14.00
C ASN A 542 -10.55 30.39 15.47
N TYR A 543 -10.75 29.15 15.91
CA TYR A 543 -11.04 28.81 17.29
C TYR A 543 -9.76 28.75 18.13
N ILE A 544 -9.72 29.49 19.24
CA ILE A 544 -8.59 29.53 20.18
C ILE A 544 -8.99 28.96 21.55
N GLN A 545 -8.05 28.33 22.26
CA GLN A 545 -8.31 27.64 23.51
C GLN A 545 -8.59 28.61 24.68
N VAL A 546 -9.66 28.33 25.44
CA VAL A 546 -10.19 29.18 26.52
C VAL A 546 -9.65 28.79 27.91
N LEU A 547 -9.35 27.50 28.10
CA LEU A 547 -8.88 26.96 29.37
C LEU A 547 -7.36 26.85 29.39
N ARG A 548 -6.72 27.44 30.40
CA ARG A 548 -5.29 27.22 30.67
C ARG A 548 -5.08 25.82 31.25
N ILE A 549 -4.33 24.98 30.55
CA ILE A 549 -3.99 23.63 31.00
C ILE A 549 -2.50 23.59 31.34
N ASP A 550 -2.17 23.31 32.62
CA ASP A 550 -0.81 23.05 33.06
C ASP A 550 -0.75 21.88 34.06
N ARG A 551 0.43 21.57 34.62
CA ARG A 551 0.60 20.44 35.55
C ARG A 551 -0.13 20.62 36.90
N ARG A 552 -0.49 21.85 37.27
CA ARG A 552 -1.19 22.23 38.52
C ARG A 552 -2.65 22.57 38.24
N ASN A 553 -2.94 23.23 37.12
CA ASN A 553 -4.28 23.61 36.68
C ASN A 553 -4.79 22.60 35.64
N ARG A 554 -5.52 21.58 36.12
CA ARG A 554 -6.26 20.66 35.24
C ARG A 554 -7.76 20.97 35.35
N PRO A 555 -8.45 21.27 34.24
CA PRO A 555 -9.89 21.48 34.28
C PRO A 555 -10.63 20.19 34.68
N LEU A 556 -11.63 20.34 35.56
CA LEU A 556 -12.52 19.27 36.00
C LEU A 556 -13.81 19.35 35.19
N PHE A 557 -14.26 18.20 34.67
CA PHE A 557 -15.48 18.11 33.87
C PHE A 557 -16.46 17.19 34.57
N THR A 558 -17.69 17.66 34.82
CA THR A 558 -18.74 16.86 35.46
C THR A 558 -19.99 16.78 34.59
N GLN A 559 -20.58 15.59 34.51
CA GLN A 559 -21.75 15.30 33.69
C GLN A 559 -22.90 14.86 34.59
N SER A 560 -24.05 15.53 34.48
CA SER A 560 -25.31 15.09 35.11
C SER A 560 -26.46 15.15 34.09
N LYS A 561 -27.63 14.61 34.44
CA LYS A 561 -28.75 14.52 33.49
C LYS A 561 -29.19 15.93 33.04
N GLY A 562 -28.88 16.27 31.78
CA GLY A 562 -29.21 17.56 31.17
C GLY A 562 -28.17 18.66 31.38
N ASN A 563 -27.11 18.46 32.16
CA ASN A 563 -26.12 19.50 32.49
C ASN A 563 -24.66 19.00 32.31
N ILE A 564 -23.80 19.87 31.79
CA ILE A 564 -22.34 19.70 31.73
C ILE A 564 -21.70 20.88 32.48
N SER A 565 -20.85 20.60 33.45
CA SER A 565 -20.10 21.61 34.21
C SER A 565 -18.60 21.47 33.98
N ILE A 566 -17.92 22.61 33.82
CA ILE A 566 -16.50 22.73 33.52
C ILE A 566 -15.88 23.70 34.55
N GLU A 567 -15.05 23.19 35.44
CA GLU A 567 -14.32 23.99 36.44
C GLU A 567 -12.86 24.13 35.99
N GLY A 568 -12.30 25.34 36.00
CA GLY A 568 -10.91 25.56 35.58
C GLY A 568 -10.45 27.02 35.52
N ASP A 569 -9.25 27.24 34.98
CA ASP A 569 -8.69 28.58 34.76
C ASP A 569 -9.13 29.13 33.40
N PHE A 570 -10.15 29.99 33.44
CA PHE A 570 -10.71 30.73 32.30
C PHE A 570 -9.99 32.08 32.03
N SER A 571 -8.72 32.24 32.42
CA SER A 571 -7.95 33.47 32.19
C SER A 571 -7.76 33.86 30.71
N LEU A 572 -7.96 32.92 29.77
CA LEU A 572 -7.85 33.15 28.32
C LEU A 572 -9.20 33.48 27.65
N LEU A 573 -10.32 33.46 28.39
CA LEU A 573 -11.64 33.82 27.89
C LEU A 573 -11.69 35.34 27.62
N LYS A 574 -11.85 35.74 26.35
CA LYS A 574 -12.13 37.14 25.97
C LYS A 574 -13.55 37.50 26.42
N GLN A 575 -13.75 38.70 26.97
CA GLN A 575 -15.09 39.14 27.42
C GLN A 575 -16.10 39.26 26.27
N ASP A 576 -15.60 39.50 25.05
CA ASP A 576 -16.40 39.70 23.83
C ASP A 576 -16.66 38.39 23.06
N ALA A 577 -16.40 37.22 23.67
CA ALA A 577 -16.54 35.91 23.02
C ALA A 577 -17.99 35.60 22.63
N GLN A 578 -18.33 35.80 21.36
CA GLN A 578 -19.69 35.60 20.84
C GLN A 578 -20.09 34.12 20.78
N ILE A 579 -19.13 33.24 20.43
CA ILE A 579 -19.35 31.80 20.21
C ILE A 579 -18.25 31.01 20.95
N LEU A 580 -18.69 30.08 21.78
CA LEU A 580 -17.87 29.05 22.40
C LEU A 580 -18.09 27.71 21.69
N ARG A 581 -17.04 26.90 21.64
CA ARG A 581 -17.05 25.55 21.07
C ARG A 581 -16.49 24.58 22.09
N LEU A 582 -17.30 23.63 22.54
CA LEU A 582 -16.85 22.45 23.28
C LEU A 582 -16.58 21.34 22.27
N LEU A 583 -15.31 20.94 22.17
CA LEU A 583 -14.82 19.89 21.29
C LEU A 583 -14.37 18.69 22.14
N ILE A 584 -14.91 17.51 21.83
CA ILE A 584 -14.40 16.24 22.38
C ILE A 584 -13.79 15.46 21.22
N ASN A 585 -12.48 15.20 21.29
CA ASN A 585 -11.77 14.34 20.35
C ASN A 585 -11.45 12.98 20.99
N ILE A 586 -12.00 11.90 20.43
CA ILE A 586 -11.70 10.51 20.78
C ILE A 586 -11.05 9.84 19.57
N PRO A 587 -9.70 9.74 19.51
CA PRO A 587 -9.01 9.17 18.37
C PRO A 587 -9.43 7.72 18.08
N SER A 588 -9.89 7.47 16.86
CA SER A 588 -10.26 6.14 16.41
C SER A 588 -8.98 5.37 16.12
N ALA A 589 -8.60 4.48 17.04
CA ALA A 589 -7.41 3.64 16.87
C ALA A 589 -7.44 2.86 15.54
N SER A 590 -8.64 2.49 15.05
CA SER A 590 -8.84 1.88 13.72
C SER A 590 -8.42 2.82 12.59
N LEU A 591 -9.04 4.02 12.52
CA LEU A 591 -8.78 4.97 11.44
C LEU A 591 -7.34 5.50 11.49
N LYS A 592 -6.76 5.67 12.68
CA LYS A 592 -5.35 6.05 12.83
C LYS A 592 -4.40 5.02 12.20
N ARG A 593 -4.66 3.71 12.37
CA ARG A 593 -3.84 2.63 11.76
C ARG A 593 -3.99 2.57 10.25
N GLN A 594 -5.22 2.77 9.76
CA GLN A 594 -5.52 2.86 8.34
C GLN A 594 -4.80 4.06 7.69
N ASN A 595 -4.83 5.22 8.34
CA ASN A 595 -4.11 6.42 7.90
C ASN A 595 -2.58 6.19 7.87
N GLN A 596 -2.02 5.64 8.96
CA GLN A 596 -0.60 5.30 9.05
C GLN A 596 -0.15 4.33 7.93
N ALA A 597 -0.95 3.31 7.61
CA ALA A 597 -0.64 2.39 6.52
C ALA A 597 -0.64 3.08 5.14
N MET A 598 -1.54 4.02 4.90
CA MET A 598 -1.50 4.82 3.68
C MET A 598 -0.24 5.69 3.61
N ASP A 599 0.12 6.36 4.71
CA ASP A 599 1.35 7.17 4.78
C ASP A 599 2.59 6.30 4.54
N ASP A 600 2.69 5.15 5.19
CA ASP A 600 3.83 4.23 5.03
C ASP A 600 3.95 3.68 3.59
N PHE A 601 2.82 3.43 2.91
CA PHE A 601 2.79 3.09 1.48
C PHE A 601 3.31 4.23 0.59
N PHE A 602 2.92 5.48 0.85
CA PHE A 602 3.41 6.63 0.09
C PHE A 602 4.90 6.91 0.33
N HIS A 603 5.39 6.75 1.55
CA HIS A 603 6.78 7.01 1.95
C HIS A 603 7.75 5.81 1.79
N ASP A 604 7.38 4.79 1.00
CA ASP A 604 8.21 3.62 0.67
C ASP A 604 8.64 2.76 1.89
N ARG A 605 7.84 2.78 2.96
CA ARG A 605 8.10 2.04 4.20
C ARG A 605 7.44 0.66 4.18
N MET A 606 7.87 -0.18 3.25
CA MET A 606 7.34 -1.54 3.08
C MET A 606 8.44 -2.59 2.99
N VAL A 607 8.15 -3.79 3.48
CA VAL A 607 9.12 -4.90 3.54
C VAL A 607 9.55 -5.40 2.16
N ASN A 608 8.65 -5.41 1.17
CA ASN A 608 8.96 -5.72 -0.22
C ASN A 608 8.57 -4.55 -1.16
N PRO A 609 9.54 -3.73 -1.61
CA PRO A 609 9.28 -2.60 -2.52
C PRO A 609 8.58 -2.98 -3.83
N SER A 610 8.82 -4.18 -4.37
CA SER A 610 8.20 -4.66 -5.61
C SER A 610 6.67 -4.67 -5.51
N LEU A 611 6.11 -4.97 -4.33
CA LEU A 611 4.67 -4.93 -4.11
C LEU A 611 4.05 -3.56 -4.41
N LYS A 612 4.72 -2.42 -4.13
CA LYS A 612 4.17 -1.09 -4.48
C LYS A 612 4.04 -0.88 -5.98
N ASN A 613 5.03 -1.33 -6.76
CA ASN A 613 4.96 -1.27 -8.22
C ASN A 613 3.80 -2.13 -8.74
N ILE A 614 3.62 -3.34 -8.20
CA ILE A 614 2.50 -4.23 -8.55
C ILE A 614 1.14 -3.64 -8.15
N LEU A 615 1.06 -2.98 -6.99
CA LEU A 615 -0.15 -2.33 -6.49
C LEU A 615 -0.51 -1.04 -7.25
N LEU A 616 0.47 -0.38 -7.86
CA LEU A 616 0.30 0.83 -8.68
C LEU A 616 0.05 0.53 -10.17
N ALA A 617 0.52 -0.61 -10.68
CA ALA A 617 0.37 -0.99 -12.08
C ALA A 617 0.30 -2.53 -12.25
N PRO A 618 -0.79 -3.17 -11.77
CA PRO A 618 -0.92 -4.64 -11.74
C PRO A 618 -0.88 -5.29 -13.12
N GLU A 619 -1.36 -4.59 -14.16
CA GLU A 619 -1.39 -5.08 -15.56
C GLU A 619 0.03 -5.22 -16.15
N ASN A 620 1.00 -4.50 -15.58
CA ASN A 620 2.40 -4.47 -16.03
C ASN A 620 3.32 -5.36 -15.17
N TYR A 621 2.78 -6.05 -14.15
CA TYR A 621 3.57 -7.00 -13.36
C TYR A 621 3.89 -8.25 -14.17
N LEU A 622 5.11 -8.77 -14.01
CA LEU A 622 5.55 -10.00 -14.63
C LEU A 622 5.77 -11.07 -13.56
N PRO A 623 5.01 -12.16 -13.59
CA PRO A 623 5.03 -13.20 -12.57
C PRO A 623 6.43 -13.74 -12.32
N GLU A 624 6.86 -13.68 -11.05
CA GLU A 624 8.12 -14.25 -10.59
C GLU A 624 7.84 -15.60 -9.93
N GLN A 625 7.96 -16.67 -10.71
CA GLN A 625 7.70 -18.02 -10.22
C GLN A 625 8.98 -18.80 -9.95
N GLU A 626 8.99 -19.47 -8.80
CA GLU A 626 9.99 -20.48 -8.49
C GLU A 626 9.79 -21.76 -9.32
N ASP A 627 10.87 -22.53 -9.43
CA ASP A 627 10.91 -23.79 -10.16
C ASP A 627 9.81 -24.74 -9.67
N LYS A 628 9.18 -25.45 -10.62
CA LYS A 628 8.11 -26.40 -10.29
C LYS A 628 8.55 -27.52 -9.35
N ASN A 629 9.85 -27.84 -9.34
CA ASN A 629 10.43 -28.90 -8.53
C ASN A 629 10.60 -28.52 -7.04
N THR A 630 10.34 -27.26 -6.67
CA THR A 630 10.53 -26.76 -5.29
C THR A 630 9.35 -27.10 -4.36
N PHE A 631 8.16 -27.35 -4.92
CA PHE A 631 6.91 -27.57 -4.17
C PHE A 631 6.23 -28.89 -4.62
N PRO A 632 5.41 -29.53 -3.77
CA PRO A 632 5.51 -30.99 -3.63
C PRO A 632 4.41 -31.79 -4.33
N ASP A 633 4.76 -33.03 -4.70
CA ASP A 633 3.82 -34.04 -5.22
C ASP A 633 2.92 -34.67 -4.15
N THR A 634 3.11 -34.34 -2.86
CA THR A 634 2.46 -35.02 -1.72
C THR A 634 1.58 -34.07 -0.91
N TRP A 635 0.30 -34.44 -0.83
CA TRP A 635 -0.79 -33.63 -0.28
C TRP A 635 -1.30 -34.22 1.04
N ALA A 636 -1.64 -33.38 2.01
CA ALA A 636 -2.02 -33.82 3.36
C ALA A 636 -3.50 -34.20 3.50
N GLY A 637 -4.20 -34.44 2.39
CA GLY A 637 -5.60 -34.84 2.35
C GLY A 637 -6.17 -34.94 0.94
N ALA A 638 -7.43 -35.37 0.86
CA ALA A 638 -8.18 -35.44 -0.39
C ALA A 638 -8.59 -34.03 -0.87
N LEU A 639 -7.68 -33.37 -1.58
CA LEU A 639 -7.92 -32.10 -2.27
C LEU A 639 -8.27 -32.35 -3.74
N ASP A 640 -9.09 -31.48 -4.31
CA ASP A 640 -9.35 -31.48 -5.75
C ASP A 640 -8.25 -30.77 -6.55
N GLU A 641 -8.26 -30.96 -7.87
CA GLU A 641 -7.26 -30.39 -8.78
C GLU A 641 -7.24 -28.86 -8.83
N SER A 642 -8.35 -28.16 -8.54
CA SER A 642 -8.36 -26.70 -8.43
C SER A 642 -7.68 -26.24 -7.15
N GLN A 643 -7.96 -26.90 -6.02
CA GLN A 643 -7.31 -26.64 -4.74
C GLN A 643 -5.80 -26.91 -4.81
N LYS A 644 -5.38 -28.03 -5.41
CA LYS A 644 -3.96 -28.35 -5.64
C LYS A 644 -3.27 -27.30 -6.52
N ARG A 645 -3.90 -26.92 -7.64
CA ARG A 645 -3.38 -25.89 -8.56
C ARG A 645 -3.21 -24.55 -7.88
N VAL A 646 -4.23 -24.12 -7.12
CA VAL A 646 -4.21 -22.89 -6.32
C VAL A 646 -3.06 -22.91 -5.33
N VAL A 647 -2.89 -23.98 -4.54
CA VAL A 647 -1.78 -24.08 -3.57
C VAL A 647 -0.43 -24.09 -4.29
N ALA A 648 -0.27 -24.84 -5.38
CA ALA A 648 0.97 -24.91 -6.14
C ALA A 648 1.39 -23.55 -6.75
N LEU A 649 0.45 -22.78 -7.30
CA LEU A 649 0.71 -21.42 -7.81
C LEU A 649 0.98 -20.44 -6.67
N ALA A 650 0.18 -20.49 -5.59
CA ALA A 650 0.37 -19.65 -4.40
C ALA A 650 1.71 -19.90 -3.69
N LEU A 651 2.26 -21.12 -3.75
CA LEU A 651 3.60 -21.42 -3.27
C LEU A 651 4.68 -20.90 -4.22
N ARG A 652 4.54 -21.10 -5.54
CA ARG A 652 5.55 -20.74 -6.55
C ARG A 652 5.70 -19.24 -6.80
N GLU A 653 4.60 -18.47 -6.78
CA GLU A 653 4.62 -17.04 -7.08
C GLU A 653 5.26 -16.24 -5.94
N ARG A 654 6.29 -15.43 -6.21
CA ARG A 654 7.11 -14.82 -5.16
C ARG A 654 6.47 -13.63 -4.46
N ASN A 655 5.78 -12.76 -5.20
CA ASN A 655 5.33 -11.47 -4.67
C ASN A 655 3.86 -11.51 -4.23
N ILE A 656 2.92 -11.76 -5.15
CA ILE A 656 1.48 -11.67 -4.87
C ILE A 656 0.67 -12.76 -5.58
N MET A 657 -0.26 -13.39 -4.86
CA MET A 657 -1.24 -14.34 -5.42
C MET A 657 -2.66 -13.99 -4.98
N LEU A 658 -3.62 -14.08 -5.89
CA LEU A 658 -5.05 -13.91 -5.61
C LEU A 658 -5.81 -15.23 -5.80
N ILE A 659 -6.61 -15.60 -4.80
CA ILE A 659 -7.41 -16.82 -4.76
C ILE A 659 -8.87 -16.42 -4.65
N GLN A 660 -9.60 -16.51 -5.76
CA GLN A 660 -11.04 -16.31 -5.82
C GLN A 660 -11.72 -17.61 -5.36
N GLY A 661 -12.34 -17.57 -4.19
CA GLY A 661 -12.94 -18.74 -3.53
C GLY A 661 -14.44 -18.58 -3.31
N PRO A 662 -15.27 -19.12 -4.22
CA PRO A 662 -16.72 -19.12 -4.11
C PRO A 662 -17.28 -19.79 -2.83
N PRO A 663 -18.58 -19.62 -2.52
CA PRO A 663 -19.23 -20.23 -1.37
C PRO A 663 -19.10 -21.74 -1.38
N GLY A 664 -18.62 -22.30 -0.27
CA GLY A 664 -18.43 -23.75 -0.14
C GLY A 664 -17.23 -24.31 -0.92
N ALA A 665 -16.40 -23.48 -1.57
CA ALA A 665 -15.29 -23.97 -2.40
C ALA A 665 -14.04 -24.43 -1.63
N GLY A 666 -14.11 -24.48 -0.30
CA GLY A 666 -13.00 -24.94 0.53
C GLY A 666 -11.88 -23.92 0.75
N LYS A 667 -12.17 -22.60 0.74
CA LYS A 667 -11.19 -21.54 1.06
C LYS A 667 -10.34 -21.87 2.29
N THR A 668 -10.97 -22.11 3.43
CA THR A 668 -10.26 -22.45 4.68
C THR A 668 -9.47 -23.75 4.57
N THR A 669 -9.97 -24.75 3.84
CA THR A 669 -9.23 -26.01 3.58
C THR A 669 -7.97 -25.76 2.75
N THR A 670 -8.08 -24.87 1.76
CA THR A 670 -6.97 -24.43 0.90
C THR A 670 -5.93 -23.64 1.70
N ILE A 671 -6.37 -22.74 2.60
CA ILE A 671 -5.48 -22.02 3.53
C ILE A 671 -4.77 -22.99 4.50
N VAL A 672 -5.48 -23.98 5.05
CA VAL A 672 -4.90 -24.99 5.94
C VAL A 672 -3.85 -25.86 5.24
N GLU A 673 -4.08 -26.25 3.98
CA GLU A 673 -3.06 -26.95 3.19
C GLU A 673 -1.88 -26.03 2.85
N LEU A 674 -2.14 -24.80 2.43
CA LEU A 674 -1.12 -23.81 2.10
C LEU A 674 -0.18 -23.56 3.30
N LEU A 675 -0.73 -23.42 4.51
CA LEU A 675 0.04 -23.34 5.75
C LEU A 675 0.88 -24.62 5.97
N TYR A 676 0.28 -25.81 5.82
CA TYR A 676 0.99 -27.07 5.99
C TYR A 676 2.18 -27.21 5.04
N GLN A 677 2.00 -26.90 3.76
CA GLN A 677 3.07 -26.97 2.78
C GLN A 677 4.12 -25.88 3.02
N LEU A 678 3.74 -24.65 3.39
CA LEU A 678 4.68 -23.58 3.76
C LEU A 678 5.59 -24.02 4.92
N PHE A 679 5.03 -24.50 6.04
CA PHE A 679 5.84 -24.93 7.18
C PHE A 679 6.61 -26.24 6.94
N ARG A 680 6.14 -27.10 6.04
CA ARG A 680 6.88 -28.31 5.63
C ARG A 680 8.10 -27.99 4.77
N HIS A 681 8.02 -27.00 3.89
CA HIS A 681 9.14 -26.56 3.05
C HIS A 681 10.09 -25.61 3.79
N SER A 682 9.53 -24.73 4.62
CA SER A 682 10.26 -23.70 5.36
C SER A 682 9.78 -23.65 6.83
N PRO A 683 10.28 -24.56 7.71
CA PRO A 683 9.81 -24.65 9.10
C PRO A 683 9.95 -23.35 9.92
N ASN A 684 10.94 -22.53 9.59
CA ASN A 684 11.23 -21.26 10.25
C ASN A 684 10.51 -20.04 9.64
N SER A 685 9.64 -20.22 8.63
CA SER A 685 8.96 -19.10 7.99
C SER A 685 7.95 -18.44 8.93
N ARG A 686 7.96 -17.11 9.01
CA ARG A 686 6.95 -16.36 9.77
C ARG A 686 5.74 -16.09 8.90
N VAL A 687 4.62 -16.75 9.21
CA VAL A 687 3.37 -16.64 8.47
C VAL A 687 2.33 -15.85 9.26
N LEU A 688 1.76 -14.84 8.61
CA LEU A 688 0.66 -14.03 9.12
C LEU A 688 -0.66 -14.51 8.48
N VAL A 689 -1.65 -14.86 9.30
CA VAL A 689 -3.02 -15.16 8.86
C VAL A 689 -3.95 -14.05 9.35
N VAL A 690 -4.52 -13.32 8.42
CA VAL A 690 -5.38 -12.16 8.71
C VAL A 690 -6.70 -12.21 7.97
N SER A 691 -7.71 -11.56 8.55
CA SER A 691 -9.01 -11.34 7.88
C SER A 691 -9.71 -10.10 8.43
N GLN A 692 -10.74 -9.65 7.73
CA GLN A 692 -11.67 -8.63 8.20
C GLN A 692 -12.52 -9.12 9.40
N GLN A 693 -12.79 -10.43 9.50
CA GLN A 693 -13.59 -11.03 10.58
C GLN A 693 -12.76 -11.92 11.51
N ASN A 694 -12.97 -11.79 12.84
CA ASN A 694 -12.34 -12.68 13.83
C ASN A 694 -12.63 -14.17 13.56
N ALA A 695 -13.89 -14.51 13.23
CA ALA A 695 -14.29 -15.90 13.00
C ALA A 695 -13.54 -16.57 11.84
N ALA A 696 -13.15 -15.83 10.80
CA ALA A 696 -12.40 -16.40 9.68
C ALA A 696 -10.97 -16.79 10.11
N VAL A 697 -10.28 -15.90 10.82
CA VAL A 697 -8.94 -16.14 11.40
C VAL A 697 -8.97 -17.34 12.34
N ASP A 698 -9.93 -17.34 13.27
CA ASP A 698 -10.07 -18.38 14.28
C ASP A 698 -10.35 -19.75 13.64
N ASN A 699 -11.24 -19.81 12.64
CA ASN A 699 -11.54 -21.04 11.91
C ASN A 699 -10.34 -21.58 11.13
N ALA A 700 -9.50 -20.71 10.55
CA ALA A 700 -8.30 -21.11 9.84
C ALA A 700 -7.23 -21.66 10.80
N LEU A 701 -6.97 -20.97 11.92
CA LEU A 701 -6.03 -21.43 12.94
C LEU A 701 -6.47 -22.73 13.60
N SER A 702 -7.74 -22.85 14.02
CA SER A 702 -8.23 -24.03 14.75
C SER A 702 -8.09 -25.28 13.90
N LYS A 703 -8.59 -25.23 12.64
CA LYS A 703 -8.46 -26.34 11.70
C LYS A 703 -7.02 -26.69 11.35
N PHE A 704 -6.14 -25.71 11.27
CA PHE A 704 -4.71 -25.95 11.02
C PHE A 704 -4.06 -26.70 12.19
N LEU A 705 -4.26 -26.21 13.42
CA LEU A 705 -3.67 -26.80 14.62
C LEU A 705 -4.28 -28.17 14.95
N GLU A 706 -5.59 -28.33 14.80
CA GLU A 706 -6.29 -29.62 14.96
C GLU A 706 -5.79 -30.70 13.98
N LYS A 707 -5.58 -30.33 12.71
CA LYS A 707 -5.21 -31.29 11.65
C LYS A 707 -3.71 -31.56 11.58
N HIS A 708 -2.88 -30.53 11.78
CA HIS A 708 -1.46 -30.55 11.44
C HIS A 708 -0.52 -30.13 12.58
N GLY A 709 -1.03 -29.62 13.71
CA GLY A 709 -0.20 -29.09 14.81
C GLY A 709 0.79 -30.08 15.43
N SER A 710 0.53 -31.39 15.28
CA SER A 710 1.42 -32.48 15.73
C SER A 710 2.00 -33.32 14.59
N SER A 711 1.72 -32.97 13.32
CA SER A 711 2.11 -33.76 12.14
C SER A 711 3.40 -33.26 11.46
N LEU A 712 3.93 -32.12 11.90
CA LEU A 712 5.15 -31.50 11.39
C LEU A 712 6.32 -31.82 12.31
N GLU A 713 7.54 -31.83 11.76
CA GLU A 713 8.76 -32.19 12.50
C GLU A 713 9.07 -31.26 13.67
N GLN A 714 8.56 -30.02 13.62
CA GLN A 714 8.71 -29.03 14.67
C GLN A 714 7.33 -28.50 15.11
N PRO A 715 7.12 -28.28 16.42
CA PRO A 715 5.87 -27.72 16.93
C PRO A 715 5.77 -26.23 16.57
N ILE A 716 4.76 -25.88 15.77
CA ILE A 716 4.52 -24.49 15.35
C ILE A 716 4.06 -23.65 16.55
N ARG A 717 4.80 -22.59 16.86
CA ARG A 717 4.46 -21.65 17.93
C ARG A 717 3.50 -20.60 17.40
N SER A 718 2.21 -20.87 17.58
CA SER A 718 1.13 -19.97 17.16
C SER A 718 0.72 -18.95 18.23
N ILE A 719 0.28 -17.77 17.81
CA ILE A 719 -0.32 -16.72 18.67
C ILE A 719 -1.47 -15.98 17.97
N ARG A 720 -2.43 -15.48 18.75
CA ARG A 720 -3.61 -14.73 18.28
C ARG A 720 -3.66 -13.33 18.89
N ILE A 721 -3.66 -12.29 18.04
CA ILE A 721 -3.71 -10.88 18.43
C ILE A 721 -5.13 -10.33 18.22
N GLY A 722 -5.76 -9.84 19.28
CA GLY A 722 -7.10 -9.25 19.26
C GLY A 722 -7.71 -9.17 20.67
N ASN A 723 -8.97 -8.76 20.80
CA ASN A 723 -9.71 -8.86 22.07
C ASN A 723 -10.14 -10.34 22.30
N PRO A 724 -9.73 -11.02 23.39
CA PRO A 724 -10.11 -12.40 23.70
C PRO A 724 -11.62 -12.66 23.77
N GLU A 725 -12.43 -11.67 24.16
CA GLU A 725 -13.90 -11.77 24.21
C GLU A 725 -14.54 -11.97 22.82
N LYS A 726 -13.82 -11.58 21.76
CA LYS A 726 -14.27 -11.72 20.35
C LYS A 726 -13.68 -12.95 19.66
N MET A 727 -12.91 -13.76 20.38
CA MET A 727 -12.31 -15.01 19.89
C MET A 727 -13.18 -16.21 20.27
N SER A 728 -13.11 -17.26 19.45
CA SER A 728 -13.66 -18.57 19.76
C SER A 728 -12.94 -19.23 20.95
N ALA A 729 -13.67 -20.00 21.75
CA ALA A 729 -13.13 -20.64 22.96
C ALA A 729 -11.95 -21.59 22.68
N ALA A 730 -11.89 -22.21 21.49
CA ALA A 730 -10.76 -23.05 21.07
C ALA A 730 -9.45 -22.26 20.85
N ILE A 731 -9.56 -20.98 20.45
CA ILE A 731 -8.43 -20.11 20.11
C ILE A 731 -8.06 -19.14 21.24
N GLN A 732 -8.95 -18.92 22.23
CA GLN A 732 -8.67 -18.08 23.40
C GLN A 732 -7.34 -18.41 24.14
N PRO A 733 -6.93 -19.69 24.33
CA PRO A 733 -5.62 -20.02 24.92
C PRO A 733 -4.41 -19.55 24.08
N LEU A 734 -4.60 -19.32 22.78
CA LEU A 734 -3.58 -18.76 21.89
C LEU A 734 -3.55 -17.23 21.91
N SER A 735 -4.49 -16.57 22.59
CA SER A 735 -4.51 -15.12 22.68
C SER A 735 -3.25 -14.60 23.36
N PHE A 736 -2.74 -13.45 22.88
CA PHE A 736 -1.55 -12.84 23.48
C PHE A 736 -1.71 -12.66 24.99
N ASP A 737 -2.87 -12.16 25.45
CA ASP A 737 -3.05 -11.82 26.86
C ASP A 737 -3.06 -13.07 27.76
N CYS A 738 -3.57 -14.21 27.27
CA CYS A 738 -3.43 -15.51 27.94
C CYS A 738 -1.98 -16.01 27.95
N GLN A 739 -1.32 -16.08 26.77
CA GLN A 739 0.06 -16.57 26.69
C GLN A 739 1.05 -15.71 27.48
N TYR A 740 0.82 -14.39 27.56
CA TYR A 740 1.63 -13.47 28.37
C TYR A 740 1.42 -13.70 29.87
N ALA A 741 0.17 -13.91 30.32
CA ALA A 741 -0.12 -14.25 31.71
C ALA A 741 0.51 -15.60 32.12
N ASP A 742 0.41 -16.62 31.26
CA ASP A 742 1.02 -17.92 31.47
C ASP A 742 2.54 -17.83 31.50
N PHE A 743 3.15 -17.07 30.59
CA PHE A 743 4.59 -16.83 30.57
C PHE A 743 5.09 -16.16 31.86
N LEU A 744 4.43 -15.09 32.32
CA LEU A 744 4.77 -14.44 33.59
C LEU A 744 4.60 -15.39 34.79
N SER A 745 3.56 -16.23 34.80
CA SER A 745 3.33 -17.24 35.83
C SER A 745 4.44 -18.29 35.87
N GLN A 746 4.89 -18.77 34.71
CA GLN A 746 6.00 -19.71 34.58
C GLN A 746 7.33 -19.10 35.06
N LEU A 747 7.64 -17.85 34.69
CA LEU A 747 8.84 -17.16 35.17
C LEU A 747 8.80 -16.93 36.69
N ASP A 748 7.65 -16.56 37.26
CA ASP A 748 7.48 -16.37 38.71
C ASP A 748 7.71 -17.68 39.47
N ALA A 749 7.17 -18.80 38.96
CA ALA A 749 7.37 -20.14 39.51
C ALA A 749 8.83 -20.62 39.39
N LEU A 750 9.49 -20.37 38.26
CA LEU A 750 10.91 -20.70 38.04
C LEU A 750 11.82 -19.88 38.97
N ALA A 751 11.53 -18.58 39.17
CA ALA A 751 12.26 -17.72 40.09
C ALA A 751 12.16 -18.24 41.53
N VAL A 752 10.95 -18.59 41.99
CA VAL A 752 10.72 -19.14 43.33
C VAL A 752 11.40 -20.49 43.50
N LYS A 753 11.25 -21.42 42.54
CA LYS A 753 11.88 -22.74 42.61
C LYS A 753 13.41 -22.65 42.65
N SER A 754 14.00 -21.78 41.83
CA SER A 754 15.46 -21.58 41.78
C SER A 754 15.97 -20.96 43.07
N ALA A 755 15.29 -19.94 43.60
CA ALA A 755 15.65 -19.26 44.85
C ALA A 755 15.68 -20.21 46.08
N VAL A 756 14.85 -21.27 46.10
CA VAL A 756 14.85 -22.29 47.15
C VAL A 756 16.05 -23.26 47.04
N SER A 757 16.62 -23.42 45.85
CA SER A 757 17.73 -24.36 45.58
C SER A 757 19.13 -23.73 45.56
N LEU A 758 19.23 -22.41 45.64
CA LEU A 758 20.47 -21.64 45.48
C LEU A 758 20.97 -21.08 46.82
N PRO A 759 22.27 -20.76 46.95
CA PRO A 759 22.80 -20.07 48.13
C PRO A 759 22.20 -18.67 48.28
N GLU A 760 22.35 -18.06 49.47
CA GLU A 760 21.64 -16.84 49.86
C GLU A 760 21.91 -15.64 48.93
N ALA A 761 23.14 -15.48 48.44
CA ALA A 761 23.50 -14.39 47.54
C ALA A 761 22.77 -14.49 46.18
N GLU A 762 22.75 -15.68 45.59
CA GLU A 762 22.07 -15.97 44.32
C GLU A 762 20.54 -16.01 44.48
N SER A 763 20.04 -16.49 45.62
CA SER A 763 18.61 -16.47 45.97
C SER A 763 18.08 -15.03 46.02
N ASN A 764 18.84 -14.10 46.62
CA ASN A 764 18.52 -12.67 46.63
C ASN A 764 18.47 -12.07 45.21
N LEU A 765 19.34 -12.51 44.28
CA LEU A 765 19.27 -12.10 42.87
C LEU A 765 18.00 -12.61 42.18
N CYS A 766 17.54 -13.84 42.47
CA CYS A 766 16.27 -14.34 41.96
C CYS A 766 15.07 -13.51 42.45
N PHE A 767 15.06 -13.09 43.73
CA PHE A 767 14.01 -12.21 44.26
C PHE A 767 14.05 -10.80 43.66
N ALA A 768 15.24 -10.21 43.47
CA ALA A 768 15.40 -8.92 42.81
C ALA A 768 14.94 -8.96 41.34
N TRP A 769 15.30 -10.02 40.60
CA TRP A 769 14.82 -10.24 39.24
C TRP A 769 13.30 -10.39 39.17
N ARG A 770 12.70 -11.18 40.09
CA ARG A 770 11.23 -11.32 40.22
C ARG A 770 10.52 -10.00 40.50
N ALA A 771 11.11 -9.12 41.31
CA ALA A 771 10.57 -7.78 41.55
C ALA A 771 10.63 -6.91 40.28
N ASN A 772 11.77 -6.91 39.57
CA ASN A 772 11.94 -6.19 38.31
C ASN A 772 10.97 -6.69 37.22
N LEU A 773 10.76 -8.01 37.09
CA LEU A 773 9.77 -8.59 36.18
C LEU A 773 8.37 -8.02 36.44
N LYS A 774 7.94 -8.00 37.72
CA LYS A 774 6.62 -7.47 38.11
C LYS A 774 6.50 -5.98 37.82
N GLN A 775 7.52 -5.19 38.14
CA GLN A 775 7.56 -3.76 37.83
C GLN A 775 7.52 -3.48 36.32
N ALA A 776 8.29 -4.22 35.52
CA ALA A 776 8.29 -4.11 34.06
C ALA A 776 6.91 -4.47 33.47
N SER A 777 6.29 -5.54 33.96
CA SER A 777 4.96 -6.01 33.51
C SER A 777 3.83 -5.00 33.78
N GLN A 778 3.99 -4.10 34.75
CA GLN A 778 3.06 -3.00 35.09
C GLN A 778 3.36 -1.71 34.32
N SER A 779 4.53 -1.60 33.69
CA SER A 779 4.92 -0.45 32.87
C SER A 779 4.48 -0.65 31.42
N ARG A 780 4.04 0.42 30.74
CA ARG A 780 3.66 0.34 29.33
C ARG A 780 4.85 -0.05 28.42
N ALA A 781 6.02 0.53 28.67
CA ALA A 781 7.22 0.23 27.90
C ALA A 781 7.65 -1.24 28.01
N GLY A 782 7.61 -1.81 29.23
CA GLY A 782 7.88 -3.23 29.44
C GLY A 782 6.83 -4.13 28.80
N GLN A 783 5.54 -3.78 28.87
CA GLN A 783 4.48 -4.52 28.15
C GLN A 783 4.70 -4.53 26.63
N ASP A 784 5.15 -3.42 26.04
CA ASP A 784 5.49 -3.33 24.63
C ASP A 784 6.71 -4.22 24.29
N GLU A 785 7.76 -4.20 25.11
CA GLU A 785 8.97 -5.02 24.96
C GLU A 785 8.70 -6.53 25.08
N TYR A 786 7.93 -6.97 26.08
CA TYR A 786 7.46 -8.35 26.18
C TYR A 786 6.56 -8.73 25.00
N PHE A 787 5.73 -7.80 24.53
CA PHE A 787 4.86 -8.04 23.39
C PHE A 787 5.65 -8.32 22.11
N ILE A 788 6.66 -7.50 21.80
CA ILE A 788 7.58 -7.71 20.67
C ILE A 788 8.30 -9.05 20.83
N THR A 789 8.88 -9.31 22.01
CA THR A 789 9.68 -10.51 22.28
C THR A 789 8.86 -11.80 22.14
N LEU A 790 7.67 -11.85 22.74
CA LEU A 790 6.78 -13.01 22.65
C LEU A 790 6.26 -13.26 21.24
N LEU A 791 6.13 -12.21 20.42
CA LEU A 791 5.62 -12.28 19.06
C LEU A 791 6.73 -12.59 18.03
N ALA A 792 7.96 -12.17 18.28
CA ALA A 792 9.13 -12.53 17.47
C ALA A 792 9.48 -14.03 17.54
N ASP A 793 9.12 -14.73 18.61
CA ASP A 793 9.32 -16.18 18.77
C ASP A 793 8.18 -17.03 18.13
N ARG A 794 7.31 -16.43 17.31
CA ARG A 794 6.11 -17.09 16.76
C ARG A 794 6.22 -17.29 15.26
N ASP A 795 6.05 -18.54 14.87
CA ASP A 795 6.09 -18.96 13.47
C ASP A 795 4.74 -18.68 12.77
N LEU A 796 3.62 -18.72 13.52
CA LEU A 796 2.26 -18.47 13.02
C LEU A 796 1.52 -17.39 13.82
N VAL A 797 1.20 -16.26 13.20
CA VAL A 797 0.50 -15.14 13.84
C VAL A 797 -0.89 -14.97 13.23
N GLY A 798 -1.93 -14.99 14.07
CA GLY A 798 -3.30 -14.67 13.67
C GLY A 798 -3.77 -13.30 14.15
N ALA A 799 -4.33 -12.47 13.29
CA ALA A 799 -4.91 -11.18 13.68
C ALA A 799 -6.08 -10.78 12.77
N THR A 800 -6.89 -9.78 13.12
CA THR A 800 -7.69 -9.09 12.09
C THR A 800 -6.84 -8.00 11.43
N CYS A 801 -7.17 -7.58 10.19
CA CYS A 801 -6.35 -6.61 9.45
C CYS A 801 -6.04 -5.33 10.26
N VAL A 802 -7.06 -4.73 10.89
CA VAL A 802 -6.91 -3.59 11.82
C VAL A 802 -6.43 -4.04 13.21
N GLY A 803 -6.81 -5.24 13.64
CA GLY A 803 -6.47 -5.80 14.95
C GLY A 803 -4.98 -6.10 15.11
N MET A 804 -4.25 -6.34 14.03
CA MET A 804 -2.81 -6.59 14.05
C MET A 804 -2.04 -5.40 14.65
N ALA A 805 -2.35 -4.17 14.22
CA ALA A 805 -1.65 -2.97 14.67
C ALA A 805 -2.15 -2.45 16.03
N THR A 806 -2.25 -3.30 17.07
CA THR A 806 -2.66 -2.88 18.42
C THR A 806 -1.83 -1.72 18.98
N ASN A 807 -2.35 -0.99 19.98
CA ASN A 807 -1.63 0.12 20.64
C ASN A 807 -0.42 -0.34 21.51
N LYS A 808 -0.02 -1.61 21.41
CA LYS A 808 1.19 -2.19 21.97
C LYS A 808 2.33 -1.90 20.97
N GLY A 809 3.36 -1.20 21.43
CA GLY A 809 4.46 -0.74 20.58
C GLY A 809 5.18 -1.91 19.88
N GLY A 810 5.63 -1.70 18.64
CA GLY A 810 6.57 -2.58 17.96
C GLY A 810 6.01 -3.66 17.01
N ILE A 811 4.70 -3.74 16.77
CA ILE A 811 4.19 -4.47 15.58
C ILE A 811 4.85 -3.96 14.29
N ASP A 812 5.16 -2.66 14.23
CA ASP A 812 5.76 -2.01 13.07
C ASP A 812 7.22 -2.45 12.80
N GLN A 813 7.86 -3.12 13.77
CA GLN A 813 9.20 -3.69 13.63
C GLN A 813 9.17 -5.15 13.16
N LEU A 814 8.00 -5.78 13.12
CA LEU A 814 7.85 -7.19 12.77
C LEU A 814 7.58 -7.37 11.28
N GLN A 815 8.35 -8.28 10.69
CA GLN A 815 8.27 -8.66 9.29
C GLN A 815 7.79 -10.12 9.18
N PHE A 816 6.98 -10.38 8.17
CA PHE A 816 6.46 -11.71 7.84
C PHE A 816 6.98 -12.14 6.46
N ASP A 817 7.28 -13.42 6.31
CA ASP A 817 7.65 -13.97 5.01
C ASP A 817 6.42 -14.06 4.11
N VAL A 818 5.28 -14.50 4.67
CA VAL A 818 4.02 -14.64 3.94
C VAL A 818 2.85 -14.09 4.77
N ALA A 819 2.01 -13.24 4.17
CA ALA A 819 0.69 -12.93 4.71
C ALA A 819 -0.42 -13.55 3.87
N ILE A 820 -1.28 -14.35 4.52
CA ILE A 820 -2.51 -14.90 3.96
C ILE A 820 -3.68 -14.05 4.47
N ILE A 821 -4.40 -13.40 3.55
CA ILE A 821 -5.47 -12.45 3.85
C ILE A 821 -6.82 -13.03 3.40
N ASP A 822 -7.60 -13.62 4.31
CA ASP A 822 -8.92 -14.21 4.01
C ASP A 822 -10.07 -13.19 4.09
N GLU A 823 -11.13 -13.45 3.33
CA GLU A 823 -12.23 -12.51 3.04
C GLU A 823 -11.76 -11.14 2.51
N ALA A 824 -10.64 -11.11 1.75
CA ALA A 824 -10.05 -9.89 1.19
C ALA A 824 -11.02 -9.07 0.30
N GLY A 825 -12.03 -9.70 -0.31
CA GLY A 825 -13.10 -8.99 -1.04
C GLY A 825 -13.97 -8.06 -0.18
N ARG A 826 -13.91 -8.19 1.15
CA ARG A 826 -14.63 -7.35 2.13
C ARG A 826 -13.79 -6.27 2.81
N ALA A 827 -12.48 -6.31 2.66
CA ALA A 827 -11.61 -5.36 3.36
C ALA A 827 -11.39 -4.12 2.49
N THR A 828 -11.32 -2.95 3.12
CA THR A 828 -11.00 -1.70 2.42
C THR A 828 -9.51 -1.67 2.04
N VAL A 829 -9.11 -0.80 1.10
CA VAL A 829 -7.68 -0.64 0.75
C VAL A 829 -6.81 -0.34 1.97
N PRO A 830 -7.18 0.61 2.87
CA PRO A 830 -6.37 0.91 4.04
C PRO A 830 -6.33 -0.25 5.04
N GLU A 831 -7.39 -1.07 5.15
CA GLU A 831 -7.36 -2.28 5.98
C GLU A 831 -6.39 -3.33 5.42
N ILE A 832 -6.42 -3.58 4.11
CA ILE A 832 -5.56 -4.58 3.44
C ILE A 832 -4.09 -4.13 3.43
N LEU A 833 -3.80 -2.84 3.33
CA LEU A 833 -2.42 -2.35 3.33
C LEU A 833 -1.67 -2.64 4.64
N ILE A 834 -2.35 -2.68 5.80
CA ILE A 834 -1.72 -2.95 7.10
C ILE A 834 -0.91 -4.27 7.08
N PRO A 835 -1.47 -5.45 6.73
CA PRO A 835 -0.68 -6.68 6.55
C PRO A 835 0.26 -6.66 5.34
N ILE A 836 -0.09 -6.03 4.21
CA ILE A 836 0.78 -6.00 3.01
C ILE A 836 2.14 -5.34 3.32
N LEU A 837 2.15 -4.18 3.98
CA LEU A 837 3.36 -3.41 4.22
C LEU A 837 4.42 -4.15 5.05
N ARG A 838 3.98 -5.11 5.88
CA ARG A 838 4.82 -5.88 6.81
C ARG A 838 5.24 -7.24 6.25
N SER A 839 4.94 -7.53 4.99
CA SER A 839 5.08 -8.88 4.41
C SER A 839 5.97 -8.90 3.17
N ARG A 840 6.80 -9.93 3.03
CA ARG A 840 7.60 -10.17 1.82
C ARG A 840 6.72 -10.67 0.67
N LYS A 841 5.77 -11.56 0.96
CA LYS A 841 4.82 -12.15 0.03
C LYS A 841 3.39 -12.04 0.54
N VAL A 842 2.43 -11.85 -0.37
CA VAL A 842 1.00 -11.66 -0.03
C VAL A 842 0.12 -12.63 -0.81
N ILE A 843 -0.79 -13.32 -0.11
CA ILE A 843 -1.75 -14.25 -0.68
C ILE A 843 -3.15 -13.77 -0.27
N LEU A 844 -3.86 -13.12 -1.19
CA LEU A 844 -5.20 -12.62 -0.96
C LEU A 844 -6.22 -13.71 -1.28
N VAL A 845 -7.06 -14.08 -0.32
CA VAL A 845 -8.16 -15.04 -0.50
C VAL A 845 -9.48 -14.29 -0.35
N GLY A 846 -10.34 -14.35 -1.36
CA GLY A 846 -11.51 -13.48 -1.43
C GLY A 846 -12.64 -14.02 -2.30
N ASP A 847 -13.73 -13.26 -2.36
CA ASP A 847 -14.80 -13.48 -3.33
C ASP A 847 -15.44 -12.15 -3.71
N HIS A 848 -15.09 -11.63 -4.89
CA HIS A 848 -15.63 -10.36 -5.36
C HIS A 848 -17.09 -10.42 -5.84
N TYR A 849 -17.67 -11.62 -6.00
CA TYR A 849 -19.09 -11.79 -6.29
C TYR A 849 -19.96 -11.85 -5.01
N GLN A 850 -19.34 -11.95 -3.82
CA GLN A 850 -20.01 -11.75 -2.53
C GLN A 850 -19.96 -10.28 -2.10
N LEU A 851 -20.38 -9.97 -0.87
CA LEU A 851 -20.58 -8.58 -0.41
C LEU A 851 -19.29 -7.75 -0.47
N PRO A 852 -19.38 -6.48 -0.94
CA PRO A 852 -18.25 -5.55 -0.97
C PRO A 852 -17.88 -5.07 0.46
N PRO A 853 -16.81 -4.27 0.61
CA PRO A 853 -16.42 -3.73 1.91
C PRO A 853 -17.53 -2.94 2.61
N SER A 854 -17.62 -3.12 3.93
CA SER A 854 -18.66 -2.47 4.74
C SER A 854 -18.28 -1.03 5.07
N ILE A 855 -18.49 -0.13 4.10
CA ILE A 855 -18.31 1.31 4.23
C ILE A 855 -19.19 1.88 5.37
N ALA A 856 -18.65 2.78 6.18
CA ALA A 856 -19.33 3.40 7.32
C ALA A 856 -20.65 4.08 6.91
N PRO A 857 -21.70 4.10 7.76
CA PRO A 857 -23.01 4.66 7.40
C PRO A 857 -22.95 6.10 6.87
N MET A 858 -22.14 6.96 7.49
CA MET A 858 -21.96 8.36 7.09
C MET A 858 -21.47 8.55 5.65
N LEU A 859 -20.62 7.64 5.16
CA LEU A 859 -20.10 7.68 3.78
C LEU A 859 -21.16 7.26 2.74
N ARG A 860 -22.40 7.01 3.17
CA ARG A 860 -23.57 6.73 2.33
C ARG A 860 -24.62 7.84 2.38
N GLU A 861 -24.38 8.88 3.19
CA GLU A 861 -25.20 10.08 3.26
C GLU A 861 -24.96 10.94 2.00
N ASP A 862 -25.90 11.82 1.67
CA ASP A 862 -25.79 12.64 0.46
C ASP A 862 -24.73 13.74 0.65
N GLU A 863 -24.58 14.27 1.86
CA GLU A 863 -23.53 15.21 2.28
C GLU A 863 -22.12 14.66 2.04
N ALA A 864 -21.89 13.37 2.31
CA ALA A 864 -20.63 12.70 2.00
C ALA A 864 -20.40 12.56 0.49
N SER A 865 -21.49 12.39 -0.28
CA SER A 865 -21.42 12.29 -1.74
C SER A 865 -21.14 13.65 -2.40
N ASP A 866 -21.55 14.75 -1.77
CA ASP A 866 -21.31 16.11 -2.24
C ASP A 866 -19.87 16.58 -1.96
N GLU A 867 -19.36 16.35 -0.74
CA GLU A 867 -17.95 16.64 -0.40
C GLU A 867 -16.97 15.72 -1.13
N LEU A 868 -17.29 14.42 -1.26
CA LEU A 868 -16.42 13.39 -1.85
C LEU A 868 -17.08 12.76 -3.09
N SER A 869 -17.28 13.58 -4.13
CA SER A 869 -17.92 13.22 -5.41
C SER A 869 -17.47 11.88 -6.04
N PHE A 870 -16.22 11.46 -5.81
CA PHE A 870 -15.66 10.21 -6.32
C PHE A 870 -16.10 8.93 -5.57
N LEU A 871 -16.78 9.03 -4.41
CA LEU A 871 -17.17 7.88 -3.57
C LEU A 871 -18.00 6.85 -4.33
N ARG A 872 -19.05 7.31 -5.03
CA ARG A 872 -20.02 6.44 -5.73
C ARG A 872 -19.37 5.70 -6.90
N GLU A 873 -18.44 6.33 -7.60
CA GLU A 873 -17.76 5.75 -8.76
C GLU A 873 -16.69 4.73 -8.38
N ASN A 874 -15.86 5.03 -7.37
CA ASN A 874 -14.59 4.34 -7.13
C ASN A 874 -14.55 3.46 -5.86
N PHE A 875 -15.51 3.60 -4.94
CA PHE A 875 -15.44 2.98 -3.60
C PHE A 875 -16.64 2.06 -3.29
N LEU A 876 -17.82 2.37 -3.83
CA LEU A 876 -19.07 1.64 -3.54
C LEU A 876 -19.39 0.52 -4.55
N SER A 877 -18.73 0.48 -5.70
CA SER A 877 -19.06 -0.36 -6.86
C SER A 877 -18.23 -1.66 -6.92
N SER A 878 -16.92 -1.54 -6.81
CA SER A 878 -15.93 -2.62 -6.93
C SER A 878 -15.02 -2.68 -5.71
N SER A 879 -14.57 -3.88 -5.34
CA SER A 879 -13.60 -4.05 -4.24
C SER A 879 -12.16 -3.95 -4.74
N PHE A 880 -11.21 -3.68 -3.84
CA PHE A 880 -9.79 -3.74 -4.18
C PHE A 880 -9.36 -5.12 -4.72
N PHE A 881 -9.90 -6.18 -4.12
CA PHE A 881 -9.70 -7.55 -4.59
C PHE A 881 -10.21 -7.73 -6.02
N GLU A 882 -11.37 -7.17 -6.37
CA GLU A 882 -11.96 -7.23 -7.71
C GLU A 882 -11.08 -6.52 -8.76
N LEU A 883 -10.60 -5.32 -8.43
CA LEU A 883 -9.69 -4.55 -9.28
C LEU A 883 -8.38 -5.29 -9.52
N MET A 884 -7.75 -5.81 -8.47
CA MET A 884 -6.49 -6.56 -8.60
C MET A 884 -6.72 -7.91 -9.29
N PHE A 885 -7.85 -8.59 -9.04
CA PHE A 885 -8.17 -9.88 -9.64
C PHE A 885 -8.41 -9.76 -11.14
N GLU A 886 -9.07 -8.70 -11.63
CA GLU A 886 -9.28 -8.55 -13.07
C GLU A 886 -8.01 -8.09 -13.80
N ARG A 887 -7.16 -7.28 -13.15
CA ARG A 887 -5.97 -6.66 -13.76
C ARG A 887 -4.68 -7.47 -13.71
N LEU A 888 -4.47 -8.32 -12.71
CA LEU A 888 -3.22 -9.09 -12.61
C LEU A 888 -3.09 -10.14 -13.74
N PRO A 889 -1.85 -10.56 -14.09
CA PRO A 889 -1.60 -11.69 -14.97
C PRO A 889 -2.31 -12.96 -14.50
N ALA A 890 -2.62 -13.87 -15.43
CA ALA A 890 -3.33 -15.12 -15.13
C ALA A 890 -2.56 -16.01 -14.15
N GLU A 891 -1.24 -15.96 -14.18
CA GLU A 891 -0.32 -16.70 -13.32
C GLU A 891 -0.38 -16.29 -11.84
N CYS A 892 -0.89 -15.09 -11.55
CA CYS A 892 -1.00 -14.51 -10.21
C CYS A 892 -2.43 -14.58 -9.65
N ARG A 893 -3.36 -15.23 -10.35
CA ARG A 893 -4.77 -15.33 -9.96
C ARG A 893 -5.38 -16.67 -10.32
N GLU A 894 -6.10 -17.30 -9.39
CA GLU A 894 -6.82 -18.54 -9.67
C GLU A 894 -8.20 -18.59 -9.00
N ILE A 895 -9.05 -19.49 -9.50
CA ILE A 895 -10.41 -19.72 -9.02
C ILE A 895 -10.53 -21.15 -8.47
N LEU A 896 -11.11 -21.29 -7.26
CA LEU A 896 -11.57 -22.58 -6.75
C LEU A 896 -12.88 -22.95 -7.46
N ASP A 897 -12.84 -23.95 -8.34
CA ASP A 897 -13.91 -24.22 -9.32
C ASP A 897 -14.98 -25.21 -8.83
N LYS A 898 -14.83 -25.82 -7.65
CA LYS A 898 -15.78 -26.78 -7.07
C LYS A 898 -16.30 -26.34 -5.71
N GLN A 899 -17.61 -26.52 -5.48
CA GLN A 899 -18.27 -26.26 -4.20
C GLN A 899 -18.68 -27.57 -3.49
N TYR A 900 -18.55 -27.60 -2.17
CA TYR A 900 -18.79 -28.76 -1.30
C TYR A 900 -19.86 -28.52 -0.21
N ARG A 901 -20.61 -27.42 -0.29
CA ARG A 901 -21.58 -26.99 0.74
C ARG A 901 -23.02 -27.33 0.36
N MET A 902 -23.38 -27.01 -0.87
CA MET A 902 -24.75 -26.90 -1.36
C MET A 902 -25.13 -28.18 -2.09
N ALA A 903 -26.35 -28.66 -1.86
CA ALA A 903 -26.99 -29.67 -2.70
C ALA A 903 -26.92 -29.25 -4.18
N PRO A 904 -26.69 -30.17 -5.13
CA PRO A 904 -26.44 -29.84 -6.54
C PRO A 904 -27.42 -28.85 -7.17
N ALA A 905 -28.72 -28.97 -6.91
CA ALA A 905 -29.72 -28.02 -7.41
C ALA A 905 -29.49 -26.56 -6.94
N ILE A 906 -29.10 -26.37 -5.67
CA ILE A 906 -28.78 -25.05 -5.09
C ILE A 906 -27.43 -24.55 -5.63
N GLY A 907 -26.43 -25.43 -5.73
CA GLY A 907 -25.13 -25.11 -6.32
C GLY A 907 -25.25 -24.68 -7.79
N ASP A 908 -26.14 -25.32 -8.56
CA ASP A 908 -26.43 -25.00 -9.95
C ASP A 908 -27.18 -23.68 -10.11
N LEU A 909 -28.16 -23.39 -9.24
CA LEU A 909 -28.79 -22.06 -9.17
C LEU A 909 -27.72 -20.98 -8.93
N VAL A 910 -26.91 -21.14 -7.89
CA VAL A 910 -25.89 -20.15 -7.48
C VAL A 910 -24.85 -19.94 -8.57
N ALA A 911 -24.32 -21.01 -9.14
CA ALA A 911 -23.31 -20.92 -10.19
C ALA A 911 -23.85 -20.32 -11.49
N ASN A 912 -25.03 -20.74 -11.95
CA ASN A 912 -25.63 -20.20 -13.18
C ASN A 912 -26.08 -18.74 -13.03
N LEU A 913 -26.54 -18.32 -11.85
CA LEU A 913 -26.91 -16.93 -11.64
C LEU A 913 -25.70 -16.04 -11.41
N PHE A 914 -24.73 -16.43 -10.58
CA PHE A 914 -23.72 -15.53 -10.04
C PHE A 914 -22.31 -15.73 -10.61
N TYR A 915 -21.86 -16.99 -10.80
CA TYR A 915 -20.47 -17.33 -11.17
C TYR A 915 -20.37 -17.68 -12.67
N ARG A 916 -20.36 -16.63 -13.49
CA ARG A 916 -20.17 -16.73 -14.94
C ARG A 916 -19.16 -15.71 -15.46
N ARG A 917 -18.24 -16.15 -16.32
CA ARG A 917 -17.30 -15.32 -17.08
C ARG A 917 -17.53 -15.60 -18.57
N GLU A 918 -17.63 -14.55 -19.39
CA GLU A 918 -17.89 -14.67 -20.85
C GLU A 918 -19.10 -15.56 -21.22
N GLY A 919 -20.13 -15.57 -20.36
CA GLY A 919 -21.33 -16.40 -20.51
C GLY A 919 -21.19 -17.86 -20.04
N GLN A 920 -19.98 -18.35 -19.79
CA GLN A 920 -19.71 -19.70 -19.29
C GLN A 920 -19.71 -19.76 -17.75
N ARG A 921 -20.14 -20.89 -17.19
CA ARG A 921 -20.20 -21.16 -15.74
C ARG A 921 -18.81 -21.51 -15.21
N THR A 922 -18.41 -20.92 -14.07
CA THR A 922 -17.06 -21.09 -13.48
C THR A 922 -17.02 -21.84 -12.14
N LEU A 923 -18.18 -22.29 -11.62
CA LEU A 923 -18.30 -22.99 -10.33
C LEU A 923 -19.17 -24.25 -10.47
N PHE A 924 -18.66 -25.42 -10.09
CA PHE A 924 -19.30 -26.73 -10.27
C PHE A 924 -19.54 -27.43 -8.93
N ASN A 925 -20.38 -28.46 -8.92
CA ASN A 925 -20.62 -29.25 -7.70
C ASN A 925 -19.49 -30.27 -7.50
N GLY A 926 -18.82 -30.22 -6.35
CA GLY A 926 -17.76 -31.16 -5.97
C GLY A 926 -18.28 -32.46 -5.34
N LEU A 927 -19.54 -32.47 -4.89
CA LEU A 927 -20.22 -33.64 -4.30
C LEU A 927 -21.44 -34.04 -5.15
N PRO A 928 -21.70 -35.35 -5.33
CA PRO A 928 -22.88 -35.85 -6.03
C PRO A 928 -24.15 -35.74 -5.16
N GLU A 929 -25.31 -35.78 -5.80
CA GLU A 929 -26.64 -35.78 -5.17
C GLU A 929 -26.77 -36.82 -4.04
N SER A 930 -26.24 -38.02 -4.27
CA SER A 930 -26.30 -39.17 -3.36
C SER A 930 -25.61 -38.93 -2.00
N TYR A 931 -24.73 -37.93 -1.88
CA TYR A 931 -24.16 -37.52 -0.60
C TYR A 931 -25.20 -36.81 0.31
N PHE A 932 -26.16 -36.13 -0.30
CA PHE A 932 -27.16 -35.31 0.37
C PHE A 932 -28.53 -36.00 0.51
N GLU A 933 -28.83 -37.02 -0.30
CA GLU A 933 -30.15 -37.70 -0.32
C GLU A 933 -30.64 -38.16 1.07
N GLU A 934 -29.77 -38.80 1.87
CA GLU A 934 -30.10 -39.25 3.22
C GLU A 934 -30.34 -38.10 4.22
N HIS A 935 -29.98 -36.87 3.83
CA HIS A 935 -30.11 -35.69 4.65
C HIS A 935 -31.33 -34.82 4.29
N TYR A 936 -32.05 -35.09 3.20
CA TYR A 936 -33.16 -34.24 2.77
C TYR A 936 -34.41 -34.32 3.67
N LEU A 937 -34.84 -33.14 4.13
CA LEU A 937 -36.00 -32.94 5.00
C LEU A 937 -37.28 -32.68 4.19
N LEU A 938 -37.14 -32.12 3.00
CA LEU A 938 -38.21 -31.78 2.05
C LEU A 938 -38.02 -32.56 0.75
N ASP A 939 -39.08 -32.69 -0.06
CA ASP A 939 -39.00 -33.43 -1.33
C ASP A 939 -38.18 -32.68 -2.41
N GLU A 940 -38.13 -31.35 -2.35
CA GLU A 940 -37.39 -30.49 -3.30
C GLU A 940 -36.35 -29.62 -2.58
N ASN A 941 -35.24 -29.28 -3.25
CA ASN A 941 -34.21 -28.41 -2.66
C ASN A 941 -34.53 -26.91 -2.72
N ILE A 942 -35.38 -26.47 -3.66
CA ILE A 942 -35.66 -25.05 -3.87
C ILE A 942 -37.16 -24.84 -4.01
N TYR A 943 -37.74 -23.97 -3.17
CA TYR A 943 -39.17 -23.63 -3.22
C TYR A 943 -39.41 -22.14 -3.43
N TRP A 944 -40.45 -21.81 -4.20
CA TRP A 944 -41.04 -20.48 -4.25
C TRP A 944 -42.43 -20.50 -3.58
N VAL A 945 -42.50 -20.00 -2.35
CA VAL A 945 -43.74 -19.84 -1.60
C VAL A 945 -44.37 -18.49 -1.99
N ASP A 946 -45.37 -18.53 -2.86
CA ASP A 946 -46.09 -17.32 -3.28
C ASP A 946 -46.95 -16.79 -2.12
N VAL A 947 -46.62 -15.60 -1.62
CA VAL A 947 -47.31 -14.95 -0.50
C VAL A 947 -47.93 -13.64 -0.98
N LYS A 948 -49.26 -13.63 -1.12
CA LYS A 948 -50.06 -12.41 -1.38
C LYS A 948 -50.18 -11.56 -0.12
N GLY A 949 -49.04 -11.00 0.29
CA GLY A 949 -48.90 -10.05 1.38
C GLY A 949 -49.16 -8.60 0.97
N SER A 950 -48.83 -7.67 1.86
CA SER A 950 -48.78 -6.25 1.56
C SER A 950 -47.70 -5.60 2.40
N GLN A 951 -46.75 -4.93 1.77
CA GLN A 951 -45.67 -4.24 2.48
C GLN A 951 -46.20 -3.06 3.30
N GLN A 952 -45.70 -2.92 4.52
CA GLN A 952 -46.02 -1.85 5.46
C GLN A 952 -44.73 -1.19 5.96
N LYS A 953 -44.84 0.06 6.44
CA LYS A 953 -43.76 0.83 7.06
C LYS A 953 -44.18 1.14 8.51
N PRO A 954 -43.52 0.58 9.53
CA PRO A 954 -43.90 0.82 10.92
C PRO A 954 -43.75 2.30 11.34
N PRO A 955 -44.51 2.76 12.35
CA PRO A 955 -44.28 4.06 12.98
C PRO A 955 -42.82 4.18 13.43
N ASN A 956 -42.21 5.36 13.22
CA ASN A 956 -40.82 5.66 13.56
C ASN A 956 -39.78 4.69 12.97
N SER A 957 -40.05 4.06 11.82
CA SER A 957 -39.07 3.26 11.09
C SER A 957 -38.96 3.66 9.63
N THR A 958 -37.74 3.73 9.10
CA THR A 958 -37.46 3.85 7.66
C THR A 958 -37.56 2.51 6.92
N SER A 959 -37.64 1.39 7.65
CA SER A 959 -37.62 0.02 7.12
C SER A 959 -39.02 -0.52 6.78
N LEU A 960 -39.08 -1.67 6.11
CA LEU A 960 -40.32 -2.30 5.63
C LEU A 960 -40.56 -3.67 6.27
N GLU A 961 -41.84 -4.05 6.38
CA GLU A 961 -42.26 -5.38 6.83
C GLU A 961 -43.47 -5.90 6.05
N ASN A 962 -43.67 -7.21 6.06
CA ASN A 962 -44.80 -7.91 5.46
C ASN A 962 -45.25 -9.04 6.40
N ASN A 963 -46.36 -8.81 7.10
CA ASN A 963 -46.82 -9.72 8.15
C ASN A 963 -47.22 -11.11 7.61
N ARG A 964 -47.83 -11.19 6.41
CA ARG A 964 -48.21 -12.49 5.83
C ARG A 964 -46.99 -13.37 5.49
N GLU A 965 -45.87 -12.76 5.08
CA GLU A 965 -44.60 -13.50 4.89
C GLU A 965 -44.07 -14.00 6.24
N ALA A 966 -44.05 -13.14 7.27
CA ALA A 966 -43.56 -13.51 8.59
C ALA A 966 -44.40 -14.62 9.25
N GLU A 967 -45.72 -14.58 9.10
CA GLU A 967 -46.66 -15.63 9.54
C GLU A 967 -46.42 -16.95 8.80
N LYS A 968 -46.27 -16.92 7.46
CA LYS A 968 -46.00 -18.12 6.65
C LYS A 968 -44.66 -18.76 7.00
N ILE A 969 -43.61 -17.97 7.24
CA ILE A 969 -42.30 -18.47 7.68
C ILE A 969 -42.40 -19.11 9.07
N ALA A 970 -43.04 -18.44 10.04
CA ALA A 970 -43.20 -18.99 11.38
C ALA A 970 -44.04 -20.28 11.40
N ALA A 971 -45.10 -20.35 10.59
CA ALA A 971 -45.91 -21.56 10.42
C ALA A 971 -45.11 -22.71 9.79
N PHE A 972 -44.36 -22.46 8.71
CA PHE A 972 -43.50 -23.45 8.08
C PHE A 972 -42.45 -24.00 9.06
N LEU A 973 -41.75 -23.11 9.77
CA LEU A 973 -40.70 -23.52 10.73
C LEU A 973 -41.27 -24.26 11.94
N LYS A 974 -42.51 -24.00 12.34
CA LYS A 974 -43.20 -24.82 13.34
C LYS A 974 -43.42 -26.25 12.83
N VAL A 975 -44.00 -26.42 11.63
CA VAL A 975 -44.23 -27.75 11.05
C VAL A 975 -42.91 -28.50 10.81
N LEU A 976 -41.85 -27.79 10.41
CA LEU A 976 -40.51 -28.36 10.30
C LEU A 976 -39.95 -28.81 11.65
N ALA A 977 -40.15 -28.03 12.73
CA ALA A 977 -39.74 -28.40 14.08
C ALA A 977 -40.50 -29.63 14.61
N ASP A 978 -41.80 -29.70 14.33
CA ASP A 978 -42.68 -30.81 14.74
C ASP A 978 -42.37 -32.12 13.99
N LYS A 979 -41.81 -32.04 12.77
CA LYS A 979 -41.44 -33.18 11.92
C LYS A 979 -39.96 -33.58 11.95
N SER A 980 -39.08 -32.72 12.48
CA SER A 980 -37.65 -33.04 12.58
C SER A 980 -37.41 -33.96 13.77
N ASP A 981 -36.63 -35.02 13.56
CA ASP A 981 -36.20 -36.00 14.57
C ASP A 981 -34.76 -35.77 15.07
N ARG A 982 -34.04 -34.85 14.41
CA ARG A 982 -32.62 -34.53 14.65
C ARG A 982 -32.38 -33.02 14.66
N PRO A 983 -31.27 -32.53 15.25
CA PRO A 983 -30.91 -31.11 15.19
C PRO A 983 -30.76 -30.61 13.75
N VAL A 984 -31.41 -29.51 13.40
CA VAL A 984 -31.35 -28.88 12.07
C VAL A 984 -31.02 -27.40 12.23
N SER A 985 -30.06 -26.90 11.45
CA SER A 985 -29.72 -25.48 11.40
C SER A 985 -30.58 -24.73 10.39
N VAL A 986 -31.13 -23.58 10.80
CA VAL A 986 -32.05 -22.78 10.01
C VAL A 986 -31.63 -21.31 10.04
N ALA A 987 -31.49 -20.69 8.87
CA ALA A 987 -31.27 -19.26 8.73
C ALA A 987 -32.48 -18.59 8.08
N VAL A 988 -33.10 -17.63 8.76
CA VAL A 988 -34.15 -16.78 8.18
C VAL A 988 -33.54 -15.42 7.82
N ILE A 989 -33.44 -15.18 6.52
CA ILE A 989 -32.76 -14.03 5.93
C ILE A 989 -33.81 -13.05 5.42
N THR A 990 -33.67 -11.76 5.74
CA THR A 990 -34.49 -10.70 5.14
C THR A 990 -33.70 -9.41 4.93
N PRO A 991 -33.92 -8.65 3.84
CA PRO A 991 -33.23 -7.38 3.63
C PRO A 991 -33.60 -6.30 4.65
N TYR A 992 -34.74 -6.41 5.33
CA TYR A 992 -35.34 -5.32 6.09
C TYR A 992 -35.31 -5.54 7.61
N GLY A 993 -34.75 -4.57 8.34
CA GLY A 993 -34.66 -4.61 9.80
C GLY A 993 -36.01 -4.62 10.53
N ALA A 994 -37.06 -4.04 9.95
CA ALA A 994 -38.43 -4.17 10.48
C ALA A 994 -38.94 -5.61 10.32
N GLN A 995 -38.84 -6.19 9.12
CA GLN A 995 -39.19 -7.60 8.88
C GLN A 995 -38.42 -8.57 9.80
N LYS A 996 -37.13 -8.35 10.05
CA LYS A 996 -36.32 -9.11 11.02
C LYS A 996 -36.96 -9.09 12.42
N LYS A 997 -37.36 -7.90 12.90
CA LYS A 997 -38.04 -7.74 14.21
C LYS A 997 -39.41 -8.44 14.21
N LEU A 998 -40.16 -8.36 13.11
CA LEU A 998 -41.48 -8.98 12.96
C LEU A 998 -41.41 -10.52 12.95
N ILE A 999 -40.50 -11.11 12.16
CA ILE A 999 -40.27 -12.56 12.12
C ILE A 999 -39.84 -13.07 13.51
N ARG A 1000 -38.89 -12.40 14.17
CA ARG A 1000 -38.49 -12.75 15.56
C ARG A 1000 -39.67 -12.66 16.55
N ARG A 1001 -40.66 -11.78 16.32
CA ARG A 1001 -41.89 -11.71 17.12
C ARG A 1001 -42.81 -12.91 16.84
N GLN A 1002 -43.09 -13.21 15.57
CA GLN A 1002 -43.94 -14.34 15.20
C GLN A 1002 -43.35 -15.69 15.62
N LEU A 1003 -42.03 -15.86 15.55
CA LEU A 1003 -41.36 -17.08 16.04
C LEU A 1003 -41.50 -17.27 17.56
N ARG A 1004 -41.42 -16.19 18.37
CA ARG A 1004 -41.67 -16.28 19.82
C ARG A 1004 -43.09 -16.78 20.12
N ASN A 1005 -44.09 -16.39 19.32
CA ASN A 1005 -45.47 -16.83 19.48
C ASN A 1005 -45.65 -18.34 19.26
N VAL A 1006 -44.79 -18.98 18.45
CA VAL A 1006 -44.79 -20.44 18.22
C VAL A 1006 -43.79 -21.21 19.08
N GLY A 1007 -43.16 -20.56 20.08
CA GLY A 1007 -42.32 -21.22 21.08
C GLY A 1007 -40.82 -21.02 20.94
N TRP A 1008 -40.34 -20.21 19.99
CA TRP A 1008 -38.91 -19.96 19.79
C TRP A 1008 -38.29 -19.21 20.97
N LYS A 1009 -37.26 -19.80 21.61
CA LYS A 1009 -36.53 -19.24 22.76
C LYS A 1009 -35.05 -19.57 22.66
N LYS A 1010 -34.16 -18.61 22.97
CA LYS A 1010 -32.70 -18.76 22.90
C LYS A 1010 -32.24 -19.44 21.60
N GLU A 1011 -32.71 -18.91 20.46
CA GLU A 1011 -32.41 -19.42 19.10
C GLU A 1011 -32.87 -20.86 18.81
N LYS A 1012 -33.64 -21.51 19.68
CA LYS A 1012 -34.17 -22.86 19.47
C LYS A 1012 -35.68 -22.87 19.29
N LEU A 1013 -36.16 -23.73 18.39
CA LEU A 1013 -37.57 -24.07 18.17
C LEU A 1013 -37.66 -25.59 17.96
N GLY A 1014 -38.00 -26.34 19.02
CA GLY A 1014 -37.89 -27.80 19.00
C GLY A 1014 -36.45 -28.24 18.71
N TRP A 1015 -36.28 -29.09 17.70
CA TRP A 1015 -34.96 -29.51 17.20
C TRP A 1015 -34.25 -28.47 16.32
N LEU A 1016 -34.92 -27.40 15.91
CA LEU A 1016 -34.33 -26.39 15.02
C LEU A 1016 -33.49 -25.38 15.81
N LYS A 1017 -32.25 -25.13 15.36
CA LYS A 1017 -31.49 -23.92 15.71
C LYS A 1017 -31.81 -22.86 14.66
N VAL A 1018 -32.67 -21.91 15.00
CA VAL A 1018 -33.18 -20.87 14.11
C VAL A 1018 -32.53 -19.52 14.42
N GLU A 1019 -31.69 -19.06 13.49
CA GLU A 1019 -31.12 -17.71 13.48
C GLU A 1019 -31.94 -16.81 12.53
N VAL A 1020 -32.11 -15.53 12.86
CA VAL A 1020 -32.97 -14.59 12.09
C VAL A 1020 -32.31 -13.23 11.98
N ASP A 1021 -31.81 -12.87 10.80
CA ASP A 1021 -31.04 -11.64 10.61
C ASP A 1021 -31.07 -11.09 9.17
N THR A 1022 -30.32 -10.02 8.92
CA THR A 1022 -30.13 -9.43 7.58
C THR A 1022 -29.00 -10.11 6.81
N VAL A 1023 -29.01 -9.95 5.48
CA VAL A 1023 -28.03 -10.59 4.57
C VAL A 1023 -26.58 -10.34 5.00
N ASP A 1024 -26.26 -9.09 5.39
CA ASP A 1024 -24.92 -8.67 5.80
C ASP A 1024 -24.40 -9.39 7.06
N ALA A 1025 -25.30 -9.79 7.96
CA ALA A 1025 -24.97 -10.47 9.21
C ALA A 1025 -24.72 -11.97 9.01
N PHE A 1026 -25.33 -12.60 8.00
CA PHE A 1026 -25.13 -14.01 7.67
C PHE A 1026 -23.86 -14.28 6.84
N GLN A 1027 -22.96 -13.31 6.64
CA GLN A 1027 -21.72 -13.59 5.91
C GLN A 1027 -20.74 -14.38 6.78
N GLY A 1028 -20.38 -15.56 6.27
CA GLY A 1028 -19.48 -16.52 6.91
C GLY A 1028 -20.21 -17.75 7.48
N SER A 1029 -21.49 -17.63 7.82
CA SER A 1029 -22.32 -18.74 8.29
C SER A 1029 -22.93 -19.55 7.15
N GLU A 1030 -23.60 -20.65 7.51
CA GLU A 1030 -24.26 -21.63 6.65
C GLU A 1030 -25.34 -22.36 7.45
N ALA A 1031 -26.41 -22.80 6.81
CA ALA A 1031 -27.55 -23.48 7.45
C ALA A 1031 -28.13 -24.57 6.54
N ASP A 1032 -28.68 -25.63 7.14
CA ASP A 1032 -29.30 -26.73 6.40
C ASP A 1032 -30.52 -26.25 5.61
N VAL A 1033 -31.33 -25.39 6.23
CA VAL A 1033 -32.51 -24.75 5.61
C VAL A 1033 -32.38 -23.23 5.65
N VAL A 1034 -32.59 -22.57 4.52
CA VAL A 1034 -32.66 -21.09 4.43
C VAL A 1034 -34.05 -20.65 4.01
N CYS A 1035 -34.62 -19.70 4.76
CA CYS A 1035 -35.87 -19.02 4.42
C CYS A 1035 -35.59 -17.56 4.09
N TYR A 1036 -35.82 -17.13 2.84
CA TYR A 1036 -35.60 -15.75 2.41
C TYR A 1036 -36.93 -14.99 2.26
N SER A 1037 -37.12 -13.92 3.03
CA SER A 1037 -38.31 -13.05 2.96
C SER A 1037 -38.05 -11.81 2.10
N THR A 1038 -38.74 -11.72 0.97
CA THR A 1038 -38.57 -10.64 -0.02
C THR A 1038 -39.25 -9.32 0.38
N VAL A 1039 -40.32 -9.36 1.19
CA VAL A 1039 -41.13 -8.24 1.72
C VAL A 1039 -41.90 -7.41 0.70
N ARG A 1040 -41.36 -7.22 -0.51
CA ARG A 1040 -41.80 -6.17 -1.44
C ARG A 1040 -43.01 -6.57 -2.28
N THR A 1041 -44.00 -5.67 -2.30
CA THR A 1041 -45.21 -5.77 -3.14
C THR A 1041 -45.47 -4.49 -3.97
N LYS A 1042 -44.65 -3.43 -3.81
CA LYS A 1042 -44.67 -2.20 -4.62
C LYS A 1042 -43.34 -1.41 -4.55
N GLY A 1043 -43.13 -0.49 -5.52
CA GLY A 1043 -41.96 0.40 -5.60
C GLY A 1043 -40.78 -0.16 -6.42
N GLY A 1044 -39.55 0.34 -6.17
CA GLY A 1044 -38.33 -0.14 -6.83
C GLY A 1044 -37.65 -1.31 -6.09
N LEU A 1045 -37.09 -2.27 -6.82
CA LEU A 1045 -36.48 -3.49 -6.28
C LEU A 1045 -34.96 -3.42 -6.09
N ASN A 1046 -34.30 -2.33 -6.47
CA ASN A 1046 -32.83 -2.19 -6.53
C ASN A 1046 -32.09 -2.75 -5.30
N PHE A 1047 -32.58 -2.50 -4.08
CA PHE A 1047 -31.98 -3.00 -2.83
C PHE A 1047 -32.04 -4.53 -2.66
N ILE A 1048 -33.08 -5.19 -3.17
CA ILE A 1048 -33.24 -6.65 -3.08
C ILE A 1048 -32.79 -7.39 -4.36
N LEU A 1049 -32.51 -6.64 -5.43
CA LEU A 1049 -31.89 -7.12 -6.67
C LEU A 1049 -30.35 -6.96 -6.69
N ASP A 1050 -29.77 -6.43 -5.61
CA ASP A 1050 -28.31 -6.44 -5.40
C ASP A 1050 -27.78 -7.89 -5.56
N ARG A 1051 -26.99 -8.07 -6.61
CA ARG A 1051 -26.48 -9.36 -7.06
C ARG A 1051 -25.55 -9.99 -6.03
N LYS A 1052 -24.73 -9.19 -5.33
CA LYS A 1052 -23.77 -9.63 -4.31
C LYS A 1052 -24.53 -10.07 -3.03
N ARG A 1053 -25.58 -9.34 -2.65
CA ARG A 1053 -26.52 -9.71 -1.55
C ARG A 1053 -27.31 -10.99 -1.86
N LEU A 1054 -27.90 -11.10 -3.04
CA LEU A 1054 -28.66 -12.30 -3.43
C LEU A 1054 -27.77 -13.55 -3.51
N ASN A 1055 -26.54 -13.42 -4.04
CA ASN A 1055 -25.54 -14.48 -4.03
C ASN A 1055 -25.24 -14.97 -2.61
N VAL A 1056 -24.94 -14.03 -1.68
CA VAL A 1056 -24.72 -14.36 -0.27
C VAL A 1056 -25.93 -15.06 0.35
N ALA A 1057 -27.15 -14.59 0.09
CA ALA A 1057 -28.36 -15.17 0.66
C ALA A 1057 -28.67 -16.59 0.15
N CYS A 1058 -28.54 -16.84 -1.16
CA CYS A 1058 -28.77 -18.17 -1.75
C CYS A 1058 -27.73 -19.19 -1.25
N SER A 1059 -26.47 -18.78 -1.18
CA SER A 1059 -25.32 -19.66 -0.88
C SER A 1059 -25.08 -19.96 0.61
N ARG A 1060 -26.02 -19.59 1.49
CA ARG A 1060 -26.06 -20.08 2.88
C ARG A 1060 -26.71 -21.44 3.02
N ALA A 1061 -27.57 -21.84 2.07
CA ALA A 1061 -28.33 -23.09 2.16
C ALA A 1061 -27.46 -24.30 1.84
N LYS A 1062 -27.48 -25.32 2.69
CA LYS A 1062 -26.87 -26.63 2.38
C LYS A 1062 -27.86 -27.52 1.64
N LEU A 1063 -29.07 -27.70 2.19
CA LEU A 1063 -30.01 -28.72 1.72
C LEU A 1063 -31.25 -28.10 1.06
N HIS A 1064 -31.83 -27.05 1.68
CA HIS A 1064 -33.09 -26.46 1.23
C HIS A 1064 -33.07 -24.93 1.24
N LEU A 1065 -33.55 -24.30 0.17
CA LEU A 1065 -33.65 -22.85 -0.03
C LEU A 1065 -35.10 -22.46 -0.39
N LEU A 1066 -35.78 -21.74 0.50
CA LEU A 1066 -37.18 -21.34 0.34
C LEU A 1066 -37.31 -19.81 0.24
N PHE A 1067 -37.90 -19.33 -0.85
CA PHE A 1067 -38.24 -17.92 -1.03
C PHE A 1067 -39.70 -17.66 -0.65
N PHE A 1068 -39.95 -16.57 0.07
CA PHE A 1068 -41.28 -16.11 0.47
C PHE A 1068 -41.52 -14.71 -0.12
N GLY A 1069 -42.55 -14.54 -0.95
CA GLY A 1069 -42.81 -13.27 -1.62
C GLY A 1069 -43.95 -13.30 -2.64
N ASP A 1070 -44.37 -12.12 -3.13
CA ASP A 1070 -45.33 -12.04 -4.23
C ASP A 1070 -44.64 -12.29 -5.57
N GLY A 1071 -44.74 -13.53 -6.06
CA GLY A 1071 -44.11 -13.95 -7.30
C GLY A 1071 -44.65 -13.24 -8.54
N LYS A 1072 -45.90 -12.73 -8.51
CA LYS A 1072 -46.46 -12.00 -9.65
C LYS A 1072 -45.83 -10.61 -9.75
N TYR A 1073 -45.77 -9.89 -8.63
CA TYR A 1073 -45.18 -8.56 -8.60
C TYR A 1073 -43.67 -8.62 -8.88
N LEU A 1074 -42.93 -9.55 -8.25
CA LEU A 1074 -41.48 -9.67 -8.46
C LEU A 1074 -41.11 -10.13 -9.88
N SER A 1075 -41.98 -10.89 -10.56
CA SER A 1075 -41.75 -11.27 -11.96
C SER A 1075 -42.11 -10.18 -12.97
N SER A 1076 -43.12 -9.35 -12.68
CA SER A 1076 -43.61 -8.29 -13.59
C SER A 1076 -42.92 -6.94 -13.39
N TRP A 1077 -41.95 -6.87 -12.47
CA TRP A 1077 -41.18 -5.64 -12.26
C TRP A 1077 -40.14 -5.45 -13.37
N ASP A 1078 -40.29 -4.34 -14.08
CA ASP A 1078 -39.40 -3.89 -15.17
C ASP A 1078 -38.64 -2.61 -14.77
N SER A 1079 -37.37 -2.50 -15.17
CA SER A 1079 -36.51 -1.41 -14.75
C SER A 1079 -36.55 -0.25 -15.76
N LYS A 1080 -37.00 0.94 -15.32
CA LYS A 1080 -36.88 2.17 -16.11
C LYS A 1080 -35.42 2.65 -16.29
N GLN A 1081 -34.47 2.08 -15.55
CA GLN A 1081 -33.04 2.37 -15.66
C GLN A 1081 -32.36 1.32 -16.56
N LYS A 1082 -31.53 1.75 -17.51
CA LYS A 1082 -30.69 0.86 -18.32
C LYS A 1082 -29.67 0.15 -17.40
N GLY A 1083 -29.82 -1.16 -17.20
CA GLY A 1083 -28.77 -2.01 -16.60
C GLY A 1083 -29.22 -2.98 -15.50
N THR A 1084 -30.37 -2.78 -14.84
CA THR A 1084 -30.80 -3.62 -13.71
C THR A 1084 -31.58 -4.87 -14.14
N PHE A 1085 -30.88 -5.96 -14.46
CA PHE A 1085 -31.51 -7.23 -14.82
C PHE A 1085 -32.26 -7.87 -13.62
N ASN A 1086 -33.55 -8.16 -13.80
CA ASN A 1086 -34.38 -8.79 -12.75
C ASN A 1086 -34.05 -10.29 -12.62
N LEU A 1087 -33.48 -10.67 -11.48
CA LEU A 1087 -33.04 -12.05 -11.20
C LEU A 1087 -34.19 -12.97 -10.69
N PHE A 1088 -35.27 -12.43 -10.12
CA PHE A 1088 -36.35 -13.25 -9.56
C PHE A 1088 -37.04 -14.17 -10.59
N PRO A 1089 -37.35 -13.73 -11.83
CA PRO A 1089 -37.84 -14.63 -12.88
C PRO A 1089 -36.94 -15.82 -13.18
N GLN A 1090 -35.61 -15.68 -13.01
CA GLN A 1090 -34.67 -16.79 -13.22
C GLN A 1090 -34.63 -17.70 -11.99
N ILE A 1091 -34.60 -17.14 -10.77
CA ILE A 1091 -34.71 -17.92 -9.51
C ILE A 1091 -35.97 -18.80 -9.53
N MET A 1092 -37.11 -18.25 -9.95
CA MET A 1092 -38.39 -18.97 -10.06
C MET A 1092 -38.43 -20.11 -11.10
N LYS A 1093 -37.42 -20.26 -11.96
CA LYS A 1093 -37.30 -21.42 -12.86
C LYS A 1093 -36.63 -22.62 -12.21
N TYR A 1094 -35.79 -22.40 -11.19
CA TYR A 1094 -35.16 -23.46 -10.40
C TYR A 1094 -36.02 -23.85 -9.19
N ALA A 1095 -36.99 -23.02 -8.82
CA ALA A 1095 -37.81 -23.20 -7.63
C ALA A 1095 -39.11 -23.94 -7.92
N SER A 1096 -39.39 -25.00 -7.17
CA SER A 1096 -40.68 -25.67 -7.17
C SER A 1096 -41.78 -24.72 -6.67
N LYS A 1097 -42.94 -24.77 -7.33
CA LYS A 1097 -44.16 -24.04 -6.95
C LYS A 1097 -45.22 -24.95 -6.31
N ALA A 1098 -44.87 -26.21 -6.04
CA ALA A 1098 -45.70 -27.11 -5.27
C ALA A 1098 -45.81 -26.63 -3.81
N GLU A 1099 -46.82 -27.12 -3.09
CA GLU A 1099 -46.83 -26.95 -1.63
C GLU A 1099 -45.64 -27.67 -1.00
N VAL A 1100 -45.09 -27.11 0.08
CA VAL A 1100 -43.88 -27.63 0.73
C VAL A 1100 -44.19 -28.96 1.41
N SER A 1101 -43.79 -30.04 0.75
CA SER A 1101 -43.91 -31.41 1.21
C SER A 1101 -42.63 -31.90 1.91
N PHE A 1102 -42.79 -32.89 2.77
CA PHE A 1102 -41.72 -33.39 3.65
C PHE A 1102 -41.35 -34.80 3.21
N SER A 1103 -40.04 -35.05 3.09
CA SER A 1103 -39.49 -36.33 2.66
C SER A 1103 -40.09 -37.45 3.52
N LYS A 1104 -40.74 -38.42 2.87
CA LYS A 1104 -41.20 -39.63 3.55
C LYS A 1104 -39.96 -40.43 3.96
N ASN A 1105 -39.77 -40.63 5.26
CA ASN A 1105 -38.74 -41.49 5.85
C ASN A 1105 -38.44 -42.73 4.97
N LYS A 1106 -37.36 -42.67 4.18
CA LYS A 1106 -36.85 -43.81 3.38
C LYS A 1106 -36.15 -44.87 4.25
N THR A 1107 -36.23 -44.74 5.57
CA THR A 1107 -35.75 -45.70 6.58
C THR A 1107 -36.64 -46.95 6.67
N ASN A 1108 -36.82 -47.65 5.54
CA ASN A 1108 -37.40 -48.98 5.51
C ASN A 1108 -36.91 -49.82 4.31
N SER A 1109 -35.59 -49.86 4.06
CA SER A 1109 -34.99 -50.78 3.08
C SER A 1109 -33.54 -51.23 3.38
N MET A 1110 -33.06 -51.18 4.63
CA MET A 1110 -31.78 -51.79 5.03
C MET A 1110 -31.91 -52.66 6.29
N VAL A 1111 -32.58 -53.81 6.14
CA VAL A 1111 -32.33 -55.00 6.97
C VAL A 1111 -32.07 -56.20 6.05
N ARG A 1112 -30.86 -56.25 5.50
CA ARG A 1112 -30.20 -57.50 5.11
C ARG A 1112 -28.76 -57.44 5.58
N SER A 1113 -28.50 -58.15 6.68
CA SER A 1113 -27.18 -58.36 7.22
C SER A 1113 -26.29 -59.12 6.22
N PRO A 1114 -25.05 -58.69 5.97
CA PRO A 1114 -24.04 -59.57 5.43
C PRO A 1114 -23.58 -60.51 6.55
N THR A 1115 -24.23 -61.66 6.69
CA THR A 1115 -23.69 -62.76 7.49
C THR A 1115 -22.39 -63.24 6.86
N SER A 1116 -21.30 -63.15 7.61
CA SER A 1116 -20.02 -63.73 7.29
C SER A 1116 -20.11 -65.26 7.21
N GLU A 1117 -19.91 -65.84 6.03
CA GLU A 1117 -19.48 -67.23 5.90
C GLU A 1117 -18.07 -67.28 5.33
N ILE A 1118 -17.14 -67.65 6.21
CA ILE A 1118 -15.78 -68.04 5.88
C ILE A 1118 -15.90 -69.38 5.14
N SER A 1119 -15.55 -69.42 3.86
CA SER A 1119 -15.25 -70.66 3.16
C SER A 1119 -13.78 -70.69 2.76
N THR A 1120 -13.04 -71.53 3.46
CA THR A 1120 -11.72 -72.03 3.07
C THR A 1120 -11.89 -72.98 1.89
N ASN A 1121 -11.14 -72.79 0.80
CA ASN A 1121 -10.35 -73.84 0.12
C ASN A 1121 -9.75 -73.35 -1.22
N ALA A 1122 -8.50 -73.78 -1.44
CA ALA A 1122 -7.68 -73.71 -2.67
C ALA A 1122 -7.31 -72.30 -3.17
#